data_AF-A0A3B8W3Z8-F1
#
_entry.id   AF-A0A3B8W3Z8-F1
#
_cell.length_a   1.000
_cell.length_b   1.000
_cell.length_c   1.000
_cell.angle_alpha   90.00
_cell.angle_beta   90.00
_cell.angle_gamma   90.00
#
_symmetry.space_group_name_H-M   'P 1'
#
loop_
_entity.id
_entity.type
_entity.pdbx_description
1 polymer ?
#
loop_
_entity_poly.entity_id
_entity_poly.type
_entity_poly.pdbx_seq_one_letter_code
_entity_poly.pdbx_strand_id
1 'polypeptide(L)'
;MFRIKRLYTFILQTFLPIFAMVFGICLFIVLLQFLWRYIEDLVGKGIDGLVLGEMFFYAALTLVPMALPLAILLASLMTFGNLGERLELLAMKAAGVSLLRIMRPLIVVVAFISVGAFFFQNNVMPVSQVKLYTLLLSIRQKSPEVEIPVRAFYNEIPGYNVYVRGKDPESGLLKDVMIYDYSGSFDNASVIVADSGKLSTTADKRMLVLDLYDGESFKNFKSQQPTKTKASPYQRETFKTKEILIEFDANFSRMDDSFMAGQNIGKNLGELQHSLDSMNVRLDSIRDINAQSIIASTLSQYKNSKDTSSVAKPVVTVIDFDSIYTAQNKPQRKDLINRSRSLADANKADYYFKANVIADESQRIRRHLTEWHRKFTLSFACLIFFFIGAPLGAIIRKGGLGTPVVLSVILYIFYYIIDNIGFKMARDGVWIAWGGMWLSSFVLFSLGIFLTYKAVNDSTLLSIDAYAGFLKKIFGKRTTRNITKKEIVMEHPNYPSLLTQCEVLKDDITNYIKTNSTYFNYFGFWKNGRKDRPLIHISKEMEHMINKLSNSDNSLIIAKLMDFPSVRLYSHTSPLSGKISFIIGFIFPLAIPYYLYAMYQKRLVISDLKMSLKADEELQDLLQNEIKEQKA
;
A
#
# COMPACT_ATOMS: atom_id res chain seq x y z
N MET A 1 -2.59 -48.18 -10.30
CA MET A 1 -3.92 -47.77 -9.80
C MET A 1 -3.75 -47.11 -8.42
N PHE A 2 -3.63 -45.79 -8.35
CA PHE A 2 -3.38 -45.06 -7.09
C PHE A 2 -4.63 -45.08 -6.21
N ARG A 3 -4.64 -45.90 -5.14
CA ARG A 3 -5.72 -45.87 -4.13
C ARG A 3 -5.61 -44.58 -3.31
N ILE A 4 -6.37 -43.56 -3.69
CA ILE A 4 -6.54 -42.33 -2.92
C ILE A 4 -7.21 -42.69 -1.58
N LYS A 5 -6.66 -42.22 -0.46
CA LYS A 5 -7.26 -42.43 0.87
C LYS A 5 -8.61 -41.73 0.94
N ARG A 6 -9.63 -42.35 1.54
CA ARG A 6 -10.99 -41.76 1.69
C ARG A 6 -10.97 -40.35 2.31
N LEU A 7 -10.10 -40.12 3.29
CA LEU A 7 -9.89 -38.80 3.90
C LEU A 7 -9.50 -37.73 2.86
N TYR A 8 -8.63 -38.07 1.92
CA TYR A 8 -8.17 -37.12 0.90
C TYR A 8 -9.26 -36.78 -0.09
N THR A 9 -10.04 -37.78 -0.50
CA THR A 9 -11.23 -37.57 -1.34
C THR A 9 -12.25 -36.69 -0.63
N PHE A 10 -12.51 -36.94 0.66
CA PHE A 10 -13.44 -36.15 1.47
C PHE A 10 -13.03 -34.67 1.53
N ILE A 11 -11.78 -34.39 1.91
CA ILE A 11 -11.26 -33.01 1.99
C ILE A 11 -11.30 -32.31 0.62
N LEU A 12 -11.02 -33.04 -0.47
CA LEU A 12 -11.07 -32.50 -1.82
C LEU A 12 -12.50 -32.19 -2.27
N GLN A 13 -13.45 -33.06 -1.96
CA GLN A 13 -14.88 -32.87 -2.23
C GLN A 13 -15.47 -31.68 -1.46
N THR A 14 -14.95 -31.37 -0.27
CA THR A 14 -15.34 -30.16 0.47
C THR A 14 -14.72 -28.91 -0.15
N PHE A 15 -13.42 -28.94 -0.48
CA PHE A 15 -12.69 -27.75 -0.92
C PHE A 15 -13.03 -27.30 -2.36
N LEU A 16 -13.05 -28.21 -3.34
CA LEU A 16 -13.15 -27.83 -4.76
C LEU A 16 -14.44 -27.07 -5.10
N PRO A 17 -15.65 -27.47 -4.63
CA PRO A 17 -16.87 -26.72 -4.91
C PRO A 17 -16.86 -25.34 -4.27
N ILE A 18 -16.38 -25.24 -3.02
CA ILE A 18 -16.24 -23.96 -2.31
C ILE A 18 -15.27 -23.06 -3.08
N PHE A 19 -14.11 -23.59 -3.50
CA PHE A 19 -13.13 -22.86 -4.28
C PHE A 19 -13.71 -22.35 -5.61
N ALA A 20 -14.41 -23.19 -6.38
CA ALA A 20 -14.99 -22.79 -7.66
C ALA A 20 -16.05 -21.68 -7.49
N MET A 21 -16.94 -21.82 -6.49
CA MET A 21 -17.96 -20.82 -6.19
C MET A 21 -17.32 -19.48 -5.76
N VAL A 22 -16.39 -19.53 -4.80
CA VAL A 22 -15.70 -18.34 -4.30
C VAL A 22 -14.89 -17.69 -5.42
N PHE A 23 -14.16 -18.46 -6.22
CA PHE A 23 -13.41 -17.93 -7.36
C PHE A 23 -14.31 -17.21 -8.36
N GLY A 24 -15.47 -17.78 -8.69
CA GLY A 24 -16.47 -17.13 -9.54
C GLY A 24 -16.98 -15.81 -8.96
N ILE A 25 -17.31 -15.80 -7.66
CA ILE A 25 -17.76 -14.58 -6.96
C ILE A 25 -16.67 -13.51 -6.94
N CYS A 26 -15.44 -13.89 -6.60
CA CYS A 26 -14.31 -12.96 -6.52
C CYS A 26 -13.95 -12.40 -7.90
N LEU A 27 -13.94 -13.24 -8.94
CA LEU A 27 -13.73 -12.81 -10.31
C LEU A 27 -14.83 -11.85 -10.76
N PHE A 28 -16.09 -12.14 -10.44
CA PHE A 28 -17.22 -11.27 -10.75
C PHE A 28 -17.13 -9.92 -10.04
N ILE A 29 -16.78 -9.89 -8.74
CA ILE A 29 -16.61 -8.63 -7.98
C ILE A 29 -15.52 -7.77 -8.59
N VAL A 30 -14.36 -8.35 -8.93
CA VAL A 30 -13.25 -7.61 -9.53
C VAL A 30 -13.61 -7.15 -10.95
N LEU A 31 -14.36 -7.95 -11.71
CA LEU A 31 -14.88 -7.56 -13.03
C LEU A 31 -15.89 -6.40 -12.92
N LEU A 32 -16.75 -6.40 -11.90
CA LEU A 32 -17.70 -5.31 -11.67
C LEU A 32 -16.96 -4.02 -11.28
N GLN A 33 -15.90 -4.12 -10.46
CA GLN A 33 -15.01 -2.97 -10.18
C GLN A 33 -14.36 -2.42 -11.46
N PHE A 34 -13.94 -3.31 -12.37
CA PHE A 34 -13.43 -2.92 -13.68
C PHE A 34 -14.50 -2.20 -14.51
N LEU A 35 -15.73 -2.74 -14.56
CA LEU A 35 -16.85 -2.11 -15.27
C LEU A 35 -17.09 -0.69 -14.77
N TRP A 36 -17.17 -0.49 -13.45
CA TRP A 36 -17.35 0.84 -12.86
C TRP A 36 -16.24 1.82 -13.23
N ARG A 37 -14.99 1.36 -13.31
CA ARG A 37 -13.85 2.20 -13.67
C ARG A 37 -13.89 2.67 -15.14
N TYR A 38 -14.50 1.89 -16.02
CA TYR A 38 -14.52 2.14 -17.47
C TYR A 38 -15.94 2.40 -18.01
N ILE A 39 -16.94 2.58 -17.14
CA ILE A 39 -18.34 2.75 -17.58
C ILE A 39 -18.52 4.02 -18.43
N GLU A 40 -17.84 5.10 -18.07
CA GLU A 40 -17.84 6.38 -18.82
C GLU A 40 -17.22 6.23 -20.21
N ASP A 41 -16.23 5.32 -20.35
CA ASP A 41 -15.62 5.00 -21.63
C ASP A 41 -16.52 4.15 -22.53
N LEU A 42 -17.53 3.47 -21.99
CA LEU A 42 -18.33 2.45 -22.68
C LEU A 42 -19.76 2.94 -22.99
N VAL A 43 -20.35 3.73 -22.09
CA VAL A 43 -21.74 4.20 -22.20
C VAL A 43 -21.83 5.38 -23.17
N GLY A 44 -22.82 5.35 -24.07
CA GLY A 44 -23.11 6.47 -24.98
C GLY A 44 -22.31 6.50 -26.28
N LYS A 45 -21.35 5.59 -26.50
CA LYS A 45 -20.46 5.59 -27.70
C LYS A 45 -20.95 4.71 -28.87
N GLY A 46 -22.17 4.15 -28.80
CA GLY A 46 -22.73 3.32 -29.88
C GLY A 46 -21.84 2.13 -30.28
N ILE A 47 -21.22 1.48 -29.29
CA ILE A 47 -20.34 0.33 -29.51
C ILE A 47 -21.19 -0.92 -29.70
N ASP A 48 -20.79 -1.78 -30.64
CA ASP A 48 -21.46 -3.06 -30.86
C ASP A 48 -21.35 -3.94 -29.60
N GLY A 49 -22.46 -4.60 -29.23
CA GLY A 49 -22.53 -5.45 -28.06
C GLY A 49 -21.56 -6.62 -28.10
N LEU A 50 -21.21 -7.11 -29.30
CA LEU A 50 -20.22 -8.17 -29.48
C LEU A 50 -18.81 -7.72 -29.08
N VAL A 51 -18.42 -6.48 -29.45
CA VAL A 51 -17.11 -5.91 -29.11
C VAL A 51 -17.01 -5.69 -27.60
N LEU A 52 -18.09 -5.24 -26.96
CA LEU A 52 -18.17 -5.14 -25.50
C LEU A 52 -18.02 -6.51 -24.83
N GLY A 53 -18.69 -7.54 -25.35
CA GLY A 53 -18.56 -8.92 -24.86
C GLY A 53 -17.13 -9.46 -24.97
N GLU A 54 -16.46 -9.24 -26.10
CA GLU A 54 -15.05 -9.60 -26.30
C GLU A 54 -14.13 -8.86 -25.31
N MET A 55 -14.36 -7.57 -25.09
CA MET A 55 -13.62 -6.77 -24.11
C MET A 55 -13.80 -7.32 -22.69
N PHE A 56 -15.03 -7.64 -22.26
CA PHE A 56 -15.27 -8.21 -20.93
C PHE A 56 -14.63 -9.59 -20.77
N PHE A 57 -14.58 -10.38 -21.84
CA PHE A 57 -13.90 -11.67 -21.82
C PHE A 57 -12.38 -11.51 -21.59
N TYR A 58 -11.72 -10.61 -22.32
CA TYR A 58 -10.30 -10.33 -22.07
C TYR A 58 -10.07 -9.67 -20.71
N ALA A 59 -10.96 -8.78 -20.27
CA ALA A 59 -10.90 -8.20 -18.93
C ALA A 59 -10.95 -9.30 -17.85
N ALA A 60 -11.91 -10.22 -17.94
CA ALA A 60 -12.00 -11.35 -17.02
C ALA A 60 -10.69 -12.16 -16.99
N LEU A 61 -10.12 -12.51 -18.15
CA LEU A 61 -8.84 -13.23 -18.24
C LEU A 61 -7.69 -12.47 -17.57
N THR A 62 -7.60 -11.15 -17.76
CA THR A 62 -6.55 -10.33 -17.12
C THR A 62 -6.70 -10.18 -15.61
N LEU A 63 -7.92 -10.35 -15.07
CA LEU A 63 -8.23 -10.21 -13.65
C LEU A 63 -8.14 -11.53 -12.87
N VAL A 64 -8.13 -12.68 -13.55
CA VAL A 64 -7.94 -14.02 -12.93
C VAL A 64 -6.76 -14.06 -11.94
N PRO A 65 -5.56 -13.58 -12.29
CA PRO A 65 -4.40 -13.63 -11.39
C PRO A 65 -4.63 -12.85 -10.08
N MET A 66 -5.46 -11.80 -10.10
CA MET A 66 -5.78 -11.03 -8.89
C MET A 66 -6.85 -11.73 -8.04
N ALA A 67 -7.84 -12.36 -8.69
CA ALA A 67 -8.94 -13.06 -8.00
C ALA A 67 -8.49 -14.40 -7.38
N LEU A 68 -7.51 -15.08 -7.97
CA LEU A 68 -7.15 -16.45 -7.62
C LEU A 68 -6.54 -16.60 -6.20
N PRO A 69 -5.56 -15.78 -5.75
CA PRO A 69 -5.01 -15.89 -4.40
C PRO A 69 -6.04 -15.56 -3.32
N LEU A 70 -6.91 -14.57 -3.58
CA LEU A 70 -8.02 -14.21 -2.70
C LEU A 70 -9.02 -15.37 -2.58
N ALA A 71 -9.37 -16.01 -3.69
CA ALA A 71 -10.28 -17.14 -3.71
C ALA A 71 -9.71 -18.35 -2.95
N ILE A 72 -8.42 -18.65 -3.08
CA ILE A 72 -7.75 -19.72 -2.33
C ILE A 72 -7.74 -19.43 -0.83
N LEU A 73 -7.44 -18.19 -0.43
CA LEU A 73 -7.47 -17.78 0.97
C LEU A 73 -8.85 -18.02 1.57
N LEU A 74 -9.89 -17.50 0.93
CA LEU A 74 -11.26 -17.55 1.43
C LEU A 74 -11.81 -19.00 1.40
N ALA A 75 -11.57 -19.74 0.32
CA ALA A 75 -12.00 -21.14 0.22
C ALA A 75 -11.30 -22.05 1.25
N SER A 76 -10.01 -21.86 1.51
CA SER A 76 -9.28 -22.62 2.53
C SER A 76 -9.76 -22.27 3.94
N LEU A 77 -9.96 -20.99 4.24
CA LEU A 77 -10.57 -20.51 5.48
C LEU A 77 -11.95 -21.14 5.74
N MET A 78 -12.84 -21.08 4.74
CA MET A 78 -14.18 -21.67 4.84
C MET A 78 -14.15 -23.19 4.97
N THR A 79 -13.30 -23.88 4.21
CA THR A 79 -13.21 -25.34 4.27
C THR A 79 -12.79 -25.80 5.66
N PHE A 80 -11.68 -25.29 6.19
CA PHE A 80 -11.21 -25.69 7.53
C PHE A 80 -12.05 -25.10 8.66
N GLY A 81 -12.66 -23.93 8.46
CA GLY A 81 -13.62 -23.33 9.38
C GLY A 81 -14.87 -24.19 9.54
N ASN A 82 -15.49 -24.61 8.44
CA ASN A 82 -16.68 -25.46 8.43
C ASN A 82 -16.38 -26.85 9.02
N LEU A 83 -15.22 -27.45 8.68
CA LEU A 83 -14.76 -28.70 9.29
C LEU A 83 -14.55 -28.55 10.81
N GLY A 84 -14.08 -27.37 11.26
CA GLY A 84 -13.93 -27.05 12.68
C GLY A 84 -15.27 -26.86 13.40
N GLU A 85 -16.22 -26.16 12.77
CA GLU A 85 -17.55 -25.88 13.31
C GLU A 85 -18.39 -27.16 13.48
N ARG A 86 -18.30 -28.07 12.50
CA ARG A 86 -18.97 -29.39 12.55
C ARG A 86 -18.26 -30.42 13.43
N LEU A 87 -17.20 -30.02 14.14
CA LEU A 87 -16.34 -30.90 14.95
C LEU A 87 -15.67 -32.05 14.17
N GLU A 88 -15.76 -32.06 12.84
CA GLU A 88 -15.14 -33.08 11.98
C GLU A 88 -13.61 -33.00 12.07
N LEU A 89 -13.06 -31.77 12.06
CA LEU A 89 -11.62 -31.54 12.21
C LEU A 89 -11.12 -32.01 13.59
N LEU A 90 -11.92 -31.81 14.64
CA LEU A 90 -11.60 -32.24 15.99
C LEU A 90 -11.58 -33.78 16.07
N ALA A 91 -12.57 -34.45 15.49
CA ALA A 91 -12.64 -35.91 15.44
C ALA A 91 -11.43 -36.51 14.69
N MET A 92 -11.02 -35.92 13.57
CA MET A 92 -9.83 -36.36 12.83
C MET A 92 -8.54 -36.22 13.65
N LYS A 93 -8.38 -35.10 14.38
CA LYS A 93 -7.23 -34.89 15.27
C LYS A 93 -7.22 -35.86 16.45
N ALA A 94 -8.39 -36.13 17.04
CA ALA A 94 -8.56 -37.11 18.13
C ALA A 94 -8.20 -38.54 17.67
N ALA A 95 -8.44 -38.87 16.40
CA ALA A 95 -7.99 -40.13 15.78
C ALA A 95 -6.48 -40.19 15.48
N GLY A 96 -5.69 -39.22 15.95
CA GLY A 96 -4.23 -39.18 15.77
C GLY A 96 -3.77 -38.63 14.42
N VAL A 97 -4.66 -38.04 13.62
CA VAL A 97 -4.29 -37.45 12.32
C VAL A 97 -3.83 -36.00 12.54
N SER A 98 -2.52 -35.75 12.35
CA SER A 98 -1.95 -34.39 12.39
C SER A 98 -2.62 -33.46 11.36
N LEU A 99 -2.79 -32.17 11.68
CA LEU A 99 -3.38 -31.16 10.78
C LEU A 99 -2.67 -31.09 9.42
N LEU A 100 -1.34 -31.15 9.39
CA LEU A 100 -0.57 -31.16 8.13
C LEU A 100 -0.94 -32.34 7.23
N ARG A 101 -1.24 -33.52 7.79
CA ARG A 101 -1.65 -34.70 7.03
C ARG A 101 -3.06 -34.54 6.43
N ILE A 102 -3.94 -33.79 7.09
CA ILE A 102 -5.27 -33.43 6.58
C ILE A 102 -5.14 -32.41 5.43
N MET A 103 -4.21 -31.47 5.53
CA MET A 103 -3.94 -30.43 4.52
C MET A 103 -3.21 -30.94 3.27
N ARG A 104 -2.42 -32.01 3.36
CA ARG A 104 -1.63 -32.59 2.24
C ARG A 104 -2.34 -32.66 0.88
N PRO A 105 -3.55 -33.24 0.74
CA PRO A 105 -4.23 -33.30 -0.57
C PRO A 105 -4.50 -31.90 -1.15
N LEU A 106 -4.82 -30.92 -0.31
CA LEU A 106 -5.02 -29.54 -0.74
C LEU A 106 -3.72 -28.84 -1.09
N ILE A 107 -2.63 -29.10 -0.36
CA ILE A 107 -1.30 -28.57 -0.70
C ILE A 107 -0.92 -28.99 -2.13
N VAL A 108 -1.13 -30.27 -2.47
CA VAL A 108 -0.84 -30.79 -3.82
C VAL A 108 -1.70 -30.09 -4.87
N VAL A 109 -3.00 -29.94 -4.62
CA VAL A 109 -3.93 -29.28 -5.56
C VAL A 109 -3.58 -27.80 -5.73
N VAL A 110 -3.32 -27.07 -4.65
CA VAL A 110 -2.94 -25.65 -4.71
C VAL A 110 -1.58 -25.48 -5.39
N ALA A 111 -0.64 -26.41 -5.23
CA ALA A 111 0.60 -26.42 -5.98
C ALA A 111 0.35 -26.57 -7.50
N PHE A 112 -0.54 -27.48 -7.91
CA PHE A 112 -0.94 -27.58 -9.31
C PHE A 112 -1.63 -26.31 -9.82
N ILE A 113 -2.52 -25.70 -9.03
CA ILE A 113 -3.16 -24.43 -9.37
C ILE A 113 -2.12 -23.31 -9.50
N SER A 114 -1.14 -23.24 -8.62
CA SER A 114 -0.04 -22.25 -8.66
C SER A 114 0.82 -22.40 -9.91
N VAL A 115 1.19 -23.63 -10.29
CA VAL A 115 1.90 -23.91 -11.54
C VAL A 115 1.03 -23.54 -12.75
N GLY A 116 -0.25 -23.89 -12.74
CA GLY A 116 -1.19 -23.49 -13.79
C GLY A 116 -1.33 -21.97 -13.92
N ALA A 117 -1.39 -21.26 -12.78
CA ALA A 117 -1.45 -19.80 -12.74
C ALA A 117 -0.17 -19.16 -13.31
N PHE A 118 1.00 -19.76 -13.08
CA PHE A 118 2.26 -19.31 -13.68
C PHE A 118 2.22 -19.41 -15.21
N PHE A 119 1.82 -20.57 -15.76
CA PHE A 119 1.68 -20.72 -17.21
C PHE A 119 0.62 -19.79 -17.80
N PHE A 120 -0.50 -19.60 -17.09
CA PHE A 120 -1.52 -18.66 -17.49
C PHE A 120 -0.97 -17.22 -17.56
N GLN A 121 -0.20 -16.78 -16.57
CA GLN A 121 0.44 -15.46 -16.55
C GLN A 121 1.56 -15.30 -17.58
N ASN A 122 2.25 -16.39 -17.90
CA ASN A 122 3.33 -16.36 -18.86
C ASN A 122 2.81 -16.31 -20.31
N ASN A 123 1.76 -17.08 -20.63
CA ASN A 123 1.31 -17.30 -22.00
C ASN A 123 -0.02 -16.60 -22.33
N VAL A 124 -1.02 -16.69 -21.46
CA VAL A 124 -2.40 -16.21 -21.75
C VAL A 124 -2.57 -14.74 -21.38
N MET A 125 -2.02 -14.35 -20.23
CA MET A 125 -2.15 -12.99 -19.70
C MET A 125 -1.56 -11.92 -20.62
N PRO A 126 -0.36 -12.04 -21.21
CA PRO A 126 0.20 -10.98 -22.05
C PRO A 126 -0.66 -10.73 -23.29
N VAL A 127 -1.11 -11.80 -23.95
CA VAL A 127 -2.01 -11.73 -25.11
C VAL A 127 -3.35 -11.08 -24.73
N SER A 128 -3.91 -11.48 -23.58
CA SER A 128 -5.19 -10.94 -23.10
C SER A 128 -5.07 -9.47 -22.72
N GLN A 129 -3.96 -9.05 -22.10
CA GLN A 129 -3.70 -7.66 -21.74
C GLN A 129 -3.51 -6.79 -22.98
N VAL A 130 -2.73 -7.23 -23.96
CA VAL A 130 -2.54 -6.51 -25.23
C VAL A 130 -3.89 -6.25 -25.88
N LYS A 131 -4.69 -7.30 -26.08
CA LYS A 131 -6.02 -7.17 -26.69
C LYS A 131 -6.98 -6.30 -25.88
N LEU A 132 -6.95 -6.40 -24.55
CA LEU A 132 -7.78 -5.55 -23.70
C LEU A 132 -7.41 -4.07 -23.85
N TYR A 133 -6.13 -3.74 -23.77
CA TYR A 133 -5.67 -2.35 -23.87
C TYR A 133 -5.85 -1.79 -25.29
N THR A 134 -5.65 -2.59 -26.33
CA THR A 134 -5.87 -2.15 -27.72
C THR A 134 -7.35 -1.91 -27.99
N LEU A 135 -8.24 -2.79 -27.52
CA LEU A 135 -9.70 -2.58 -27.58
C LEU A 135 -10.13 -1.35 -26.79
N LEU A 136 -9.63 -1.15 -25.57
CA LEU A 136 -9.96 0.01 -24.74
C LEU A 136 -9.58 1.33 -25.44
N LEU A 137 -8.38 1.38 -26.03
CA LEU A 137 -7.93 2.56 -26.77
C LEU A 137 -8.72 2.78 -28.04
N SER A 138 -9.04 1.70 -28.78
CA SER A 138 -9.89 1.78 -29.98
C SER A 138 -11.30 2.29 -29.64
N ILE A 139 -11.84 1.88 -28.48
CA ILE A 139 -13.13 2.38 -27.97
C ILE A 139 -13.06 3.86 -27.61
N ARG A 140 -11.97 4.29 -26.95
CA ARG A 140 -11.75 5.71 -26.63
C ARG A 140 -11.65 6.57 -27.89
N GLN A 141 -10.95 6.09 -28.91
CA GLN A 141 -10.77 6.79 -30.18
C GLN A 141 -12.04 6.87 -31.03
N LYS A 142 -13.01 5.97 -30.86
CA LYS A 142 -14.23 5.92 -31.70
C LYS A 142 -15.16 7.14 -31.54
N SER A 143 -15.15 7.84 -30.41
CA SER A 143 -16.08 8.96 -30.16
C SER A 143 -15.46 10.09 -29.34
N PRO A 144 -14.57 10.91 -29.93
CA PRO A 144 -13.96 12.08 -29.29
C PRO A 144 -14.96 13.22 -29.02
N GLU A 145 -16.14 13.20 -29.66
CA GLU A 145 -17.20 14.22 -29.53
C GLU A 145 -17.69 14.43 -28.09
N VAL A 146 -17.63 13.39 -27.26
CA VAL A 146 -18.17 13.39 -25.90
C VAL A 146 -17.19 13.99 -24.89
N GLU A 147 -15.88 14.03 -25.18
CA GLU A 147 -14.84 14.12 -24.15
C GLU A 147 -13.88 15.31 -24.27
N ILE A 148 -14.17 16.38 -25.04
CA ILE A 148 -13.34 17.59 -24.97
C ILE A 148 -13.44 18.18 -23.55
N PRO A 149 -12.37 18.13 -22.72
CA PRO A 149 -12.40 18.61 -21.36
C PRO A 149 -12.50 20.14 -21.31
N VAL A 150 -13.38 20.64 -20.44
CA VAL A 150 -13.54 22.08 -20.23
C VAL A 150 -12.32 22.62 -19.45
N ARG A 151 -11.76 23.75 -19.89
CA ARG A 151 -10.57 24.42 -19.33
C ARG A 151 -9.29 23.60 -19.37
N ALA A 152 -9.19 22.63 -20.29
CA ALA A 152 -7.96 21.92 -20.58
C ALA A 152 -7.72 21.85 -22.09
N PHE A 153 -6.45 21.71 -22.48
CA PHE A 153 -6.09 21.47 -23.88
C PHE A 153 -6.35 20.01 -24.22
N TYR A 154 -7.19 19.76 -25.22
CA TYR A 154 -7.46 18.46 -25.82
C TYR A 154 -6.56 18.25 -27.03
N ASN A 155 -5.76 17.20 -27.03
CA ASN A 155 -4.75 16.91 -28.05
C ASN A 155 -4.93 15.52 -28.71
N GLU A 156 -6.13 14.93 -28.59
CA GLU A 156 -6.41 13.61 -29.16
C GLU A 156 -6.96 13.68 -30.60
N ILE A 157 -7.29 14.87 -31.10
CA ILE A 157 -7.63 15.10 -32.51
C ILE A 157 -6.31 15.23 -33.29
N PRO A 158 -6.01 14.33 -34.25
CA PRO A 158 -4.76 14.38 -34.99
C PRO A 158 -4.55 15.74 -35.66
N GLY A 159 -3.43 16.41 -35.37
CA GLY A 159 -3.09 17.71 -35.96
C GLY A 159 -3.78 18.92 -35.33
N TYR A 160 -4.66 18.76 -34.33
CA TYR A 160 -5.38 19.86 -33.71
C TYR A 160 -5.32 19.80 -32.17
N ASN A 161 -4.95 20.91 -31.53
CA ASN A 161 -5.13 21.07 -30.08
C ASN A 161 -6.29 22.02 -29.80
N VAL A 162 -7.35 21.53 -29.15
CA VAL A 162 -8.57 22.30 -28.88
C VAL A 162 -8.64 22.68 -27.40
N TYR A 163 -8.93 23.93 -27.11
CA TYR A 163 -9.22 24.44 -25.78
C TYR A 163 -10.61 25.05 -25.76
N VAL A 164 -11.40 24.71 -24.74
CA VAL A 164 -12.78 25.18 -24.60
C VAL A 164 -12.99 25.69 -23.18
N ARG A 165 -13.52 26.91 -23.02
CA ARG A 165 -13.74 27.49 -21.68
C ARG A 165 -15.01 26.98 -21.01
N GLY A 166 -16.04 26.68 -21.79
CA GLY A 166 -17.33 26.16 -21.32
C GLY A 166 -18.00 25.30 -22.37
N LYS A 167 -18.76 24.30 -21.93
CA LYS A 167 -19.56 23.43 -22.80
C LYS A 167 -20.99 23.43 -22.28
N ASP A 168 -21.95 23.65 -23.16
CA ASP A 168 -23.36 23.53 -22.84
C ASP A 168 -23.79 22.05 -22.86
N PRO A 169 -24.30 21.49 -21.75
CA PRO A 169 -24.63 20.06 -21.65
C PRO A 169 -25.76 19.60 -22.57
N GLU A 170 -26.73 20.47 -22.90
CA GLU A 170 -27.91 20.07 -23.67
C GLU A 170 -27.74 20.25 -25.18
N SER A 171 -27.07 21.32 -25.61
CA SER A 171 -26.88 21.65 -27.03
C SER A 171 -25.58 21.09 -27.62
N GLY A 172 -24.62 20.70 -26.77
CA GLY A 172 -23.27 20.30 -27.18
C GLY A 172 -22.41 21.46 -27.69
N LEU A 173 -22.88 22.71 -27.55
CA LEU A 173 -22.19 23.90 -28.01
C LEU A 173 -20.99 24.22 -27.09
N LEU A 174 -19.82 24.35 -27.71
CA LEU A 174 -18.56 24.77 -27.09
C LEU A 174 -18.52 26.30 -27.07
N LYS A 175 -18.11 26.90 -25.96
CA LYS A 175 -17.98 28.35 -25.77
C LYS A 175 -16.54 28.74 -25.51
N ASP A 176 -16.13 29.87 -26.08
CA ASP A 176 -14.77 30.39 -26.13
C ASP A 176 -13.78 29.29 -26.56
N VAL A 177 -13.82 28.95 -27.85
CA VAL A 177 -13.03 27.88 -28.43
C VAL A 177 -11.71 28.46 -28.97
N MET A 178 -10.59 27.86 -28.58
CA MET A 178 -9.27 28.15 -29.13
C MET A 178 -8.66 26.87 -29.69
N ILE A 179 -8.31 26.88 -30.98
CA ILE A 179 -7.77 25.73 -31.69
C ILE A 179 -6.38 26.09 -32.21
N TYR A 180 -5.41 25.25 -31.91
CA TYR A 180 -4.11 25.26 -32.58
C TYR A 180 -4.14 24.19 -33.65
N ASP A 181 -4.01 24.62 -34.90
CA ASP A 181 -3.93 23.75 -36.07
C ASP A 181 -2.45 23.54 -36.43
N TYR A 182 -2.00 22.30 -36.24
CA TYR A 182 -0.71 21.75 -36.61
C TYR A 182 -0.78 20.78 -37.79
N SER A 183 -1.89 20.74 -38.54
CA SER A 183 -2.06 19.87 -39.72
C SER A 183 -0.97 20.07 -40.79
N GLY A 184 -0.33 21.25 -40.80
CA GLY A 184 0.88 21.53 -41.57
C GLY A 184 2.19 21.09 -40.88
N SER A 185 3.27 21.85 -41.07
CA SER A 185 4.50 21.70 -40.27
C SER A 185 4.38 22.42 -38.93
N PHE A 186 5.06 21.93 -37.88
CA PHE A 186 5.07 22.54 -36.54
C PHE A 186 5.40 24.06 -36.56
N ASP A 187 6.26 24.49 -37.48
CA ASP A 187 6.65 25.89 -37.68
C ASP A 187 5.56 26.80 -38.30
N ASN A 188 4.49 26.23 -38.87
CA ASN A 188 3.42 26.95 -39.58
C ASN A 188 2.07 26.84 -38.85
N ALA A 189 2.10 26.65 -37.53
CA ALA A 189 0.90 26.52 -36.71
C ALA A 189 -0.03 27.75 -36.89
N SER A 190 -1.31 27.50 -37.14
CA SER A 190 -2.34 28.54 -37.12
C SER A 190 -3.15 28.45 -35.83
N VAL A 191 -3.51 29.62 -35.30
CA VAL A 191 -4.34 29.74 -34.10
C VAL A 191 -5.71 30.24 -34.55
N ILE A 192 -6.76 29.57 -34.11
CA ILE A 192 -8.15 29.93 -34.40
C ILE A 192 -8.83 30.17 -33.06
N VAL A 193 -9.49 31.32 -32.91
CA VAL A 193 -10.24 31.69 -31.72
C VAL A 193 -11.66 32.00 -32.15
N ALA A 194 -12.67 31.41 -31.51
CA ALA A 194 -14.07 31.60 -31.83
C ALA A 194 -14.92 31.73 -30.55
N ASP A 195 -15.99 32.52 -30.60
CA ASP A 195 -16.92 32.69 -29.47
C ASP A 195 -17.67 31.38 -29.17
N SER A 196 -18.08 30.67 -30.22
CA SER A 196 -18.68 29.34 -30.05
C SER A 196 -18.32 28.38 -31.16
N GLY A 197 -18.50 27.09 -30.88
CA GLY A 197 -18.31 26.05 -31.89
C GLY A 197 -19.09 24.79 -31.58
N LYS A 198 -19.30 23.96 -32.58
CA LYS A 198 -19.98 22.67 -32.48
C LYS A 198 -19.16 21.64 -33.22
N LEU A 199 -18.87 20.53 -32.54
CA LEU A 199 -18.24 19.38 -33.17
C LEU A 199 -19.34 18.39 -33.57
N SER A 200 -19.32 17.95 -34.81
CA SER A 200 -20.23 16.93 -35.34
C SER A 200 -19.47 15.98 -36.27
N THR A 201 -20.05 14.84 -36.58
CA THR A 201 -19.51 13.88 -37.54
C THR A 201 -20.39 13.88 -38.80
N THR A 202 -19.79 13.84 -39.99
CA THR A 202 -20.53 13.71 -41.26
C THR A 202 -21.36 12.42 -41.27
N ALA A 203 -22.47 12.38 -42.04
CA ALA A 203 -23.34 11.20 -42.16
C ALA A 203 -22.58 9.90 -42.53
N ASP A 204 -21.50 10.03 -43.33
CA ASP A 204 -20.63 8.93 -43.74
C ASP A 204 -19.60 8.50 -42.69
N LYS A 205 -19.54 9.18 -41.52
CA LYS A 205 -18.65 8.86 -40.40
C LYS A 205 -17.15 8.88 -40.72
N ARG A 206 -16.74 9.58 -41.78
CA ARG A 206 -15.35 9.67 -42.26
C ARG A 206 -14.68 11.03 -42.04
N MET A 207 -15.44 12.03 -41.62
CA MET A 207 -14.95 13.36 -41.34
C MET A 207 -15.60 13.88 -40.06
N LEU A 208 -14.77 14.46 -39.19
CA LEU A 208 -15.21 15.33 -38.11
C LEU A 208 -15.37 16.74 -38.67
N VAL A 209 -16.53 17.32 -38.44
CA VAL A 209 -16.90 18.67 -38.84
C VAL A 209 -16.91 19.55 -37.60
N LEU A 210 -15.99 20.50 -37.56
CA LEU A 210 -15.94 21.50 -36.50
C LEU A 210 -16.49 22.83 -37.05
N ASP A 211 -17.73 23.12 -36.67
CA ASP A 211 -18.39 24.37 -36.97
C ASP A 211 -17.97 25.42 -35.94
N LEU A 212 -17.44 26.54 -36.38
CA LEU A 212 -17.03 27.66 -35.54
C LEU A 212 -17.84 28.90 -35.90
N TYR A 213 -18.29 29.62 -34.89
CA TYR A 213 -19.11 30.82 -35.00
C TYR A 213 -18.36 32.02 -34.41
N ASP A 214 -18.36 33.12 -35.16
CA ASP A 214 -17.79 34.42 -34.82
C ASP A 214 -16.39 34.34 -34.23
N GLY A 215 -15.38 34.28 -35.12
CA GLY A 215 -14.01 34.07 -34.73
C GLY A 215 -12.95 34.72 -35.61
N GLU A 216 -11.70 34.62 -35.17
CA GLU A 216 -10.52 35.06 -35.86
C GLU A 216 -9.52 33.92 -36.00
N SER A 217 -8.93 33.78 -37.18
CA SER A 217 -7.82 32.87 -37.45
C SER A 217 -6.55 33.67 -37.73
N PHE A 218 -5.47 33.25 -37.11
CA PHE A 218 -4.16 33.86 -37.22
C PHE A 218 -3.14 32.85 -37.74
N LYS A 219 -2.40 33.20 -38.80
CA LYS A 219 -1.37 32.35 -39.41
C LYS A 219 -0.12 33.16 -39.73
N ASN A 220 1.05 32.65 -39.34
CA ASN A 220 2.33 33.24 -39.71
C ASN A 220 2.87 32.59 -40.99
N PHE A 221 3.40 33.39 -41.91
CA PHE A 221 4.16 32.90 -43.06
C PHE A 221 5.67 33.02 -42.81
N LYS A 222 6.45 32.05 -43.27
CA LYS A 222 7.91 32.14 -43.23
C LYS A 222 8.39 33.29 -44.12
N SER A 223 9.18 34.21 -43.57
CA SER A 223 10.07 35.04 -44.37
C SER A 223 11.25 34.18 -44.82
N GLN A 224 11.51 34.12 -46.12
CA GLN A 224 12.54 33.25 -46.71
C GLN A 224 13.99 33.70 -46.38
N GLN A 225 14.17 34.79 -45.63
CA GLN A 225 15.46 35.33 -45.22
C GLN A 225 15.42 35.89 -43.78
N PRO A 226 16.34 35.46 -42.89
CA PRO A 226 16.47 36.00 -41.55
C PRO A 226 17.23 37.33 -41.60
N THR A 227 16.61 38.38 -42.15
CA THR A 227 17.09 39.76 -41.96
C THR A 227 16.43 40.34 -40.72
N LYS A 228 17.25 40.81 -39.77
CA LYS A 228 16.90 41.20 -38.38
C LYS A 228 15.91 42.36 -38.22
N THR A 229 15.15 42.76 -39.25
CA THR A 229 14.41 44.03 -39.23
C THR A 229 13.05 44.04 -39.96
N LYS A 230 12.53 42.91 -40.44
CA LYS A 230 11.14 42.87 -40.97
C LYS A 230 10.29 41.86 -40.21
N ALA A 231 9.19 42.34 -39.65
CA ALA A 231 8.15 41.52 -39.04
C ALA A 231 7.70 40.43 -40.03
N SER A 232 7.63 39.18 -39.58
CA SER A 232 7.13 38.08 -40.41
C SER A 232 5.72 38.43 -40.90
N PRO A 233 5.44 38.29 -42.20
CA PRO A 233 4.09 38.53 -42.72
C PRO A 233 3.13 37.55 -42.05
N TYR A 234 2.07 38.10 -41.46
CA TYR A 234 0.99 37.33 -40.85
C TYR A 234 -0.30 37.56 -41.63
N GLN A 235 -1.16 36.55 -41.63
CA GLN A 235 -2.52 36.65 -42.12
C GLN A 235 -3.47 36.52 -40.94
N ARG A 236 -4.38 37.49 -40.83
CA ARG A 236 -5.53 37.43 -39.95
C ARG A 236 -6.79 37.34 -40.80
N GLU A 237 -7.60 36.33 -40.55
CA GLU A 237 -8.89 36.08 -41.17
C GLU A 237 -9.96 36.24 -40.09
N THR A 238 -10.94 37.12 -40.29
CA THR A 238 -12.12 37.22 -39.42
C THR A 238 -13.29 36.57 -40.13
N PHE A 239 -14.00 35.66 -39.46
CA PHE A 239 -15.09 34.90 -40.02
C PHE A 239 -16.33 34.92 -39.11
N LYS A 240 -17.52 34.93 -39.72
CA LYS A 240 -18.78 34.74 -38.99
C LYS A 240 -19.09 33.26 -38.78
N THR A 241 -18.81 32.44 -39.79
CA THR A 241 -18.92 30.99 -39.74
C THR A 241 -17.70 30.39 -40.42
N LYS A 242 -17.10 29.36 -39.81
CA LYS A 242 -15.99 28.62 -40.40
C LYS A 242 -16.16 27.14 -40.09
N GLU A 243 -16.16 26.33 -41.14
CA GLU A 243 -16.26 24.88 -41.04
C GLU A 243 -14.88 24.28 -41.28
N ILE A 244 -14.42 23.44 -40.35
CA ILE A 244 -13.15 22.72 -40.48
C ILE A 244 -13.48 21.24 -40.60
N LEU A 245 -13.08 20.65 -41.73
CA LEU A 245 -13.23 19.23 -42.01
C LEU A 245 -11.93 18.53 -41.63
N ILE A 246 -12.01 17.63 -40.66
CA ILE A 246 -10.89 16.83 -40.17
C ILE A 246 -11.15 15.40 -40.62
N GLU A 247 -10.24 14.82 -41.40
CA GLU A 247 -10.31 13.40 -41.77
C GLU A 247 -10.33 12.55 -40.49
N PHE A 248 -11.41 11.81 -40.29
CA PHE A 248 -11.63 11.03 -39.07
C PHE A 248 -12.50 9.82 -39.38
N ASP A 249 -11.92 8.63 -39.34
CA ASP A 249 -12.68 7.39 -39.50
C ASP A 249 -13.35 7.02 -38.17
N ALA A 250 -14.64 7.36 -38.03
CA ALA A 250 -15.46 6.99 -36.88
C ALA A 250 -15.95 5.53 -36.95
N ASN A 251 -15.60 4.77 -38.00
CA ASN A 251 -15.75 3.32 -37.95
C ASN A 251 -14.76 2.74 -36.94
N PHE A 252 -15.21 1.74 -36.19
CA PHE A 252 -14.33 1.06 -35.25
C PHE A 252 -13.23 0.33 -36.02
N SER A 253 -12.04 0.92 -36.07
CA SER A 253 -10.82 0.27 -36.51
C SER A 253 -10.10 -0.25 -35.27
N ARG A 254 -9.75 -1.54 -35.27
CA ARG A 254 -8.93 -2.11 -34.19
C ARG A 254 -7.55 -1.49 -34.32
N MET A 255 -7.08 -0.86 -33.25
CA MET A 255 -5.69 -0.43 -33.15
C MET A 255 -4.78 -1.66 -33.32
N ASP A 256 -3.66 -1.48 -34.04
CA ASP A 256 -2.69 -2.55 -34.22
C ASP A 256 -2.13 -3.02 -32.87
N ASP A 257 -2.11 -4.34 -32.68
CA ASP A 257 -1.67 -4.98 -31.45
C ASP A 257 -0.15 -4.85 -31.26
N SER A 258 0.61 -4.63 -32.35
CA SER A 258 2.08 -4.61 -32.36
C SER A 258 2.68 -3.62 -31.35
N PHE A 259 2.10 -2.43 -31.23
CA PHE A 259 2.57 -1.39 -30.32
C PHE A 259 2.47 -1.84 -28.85
N MET A 260 1.32 -2.42 -28.47
CA MET A 260 1.10 -2.90 -27.10
C MET A 260 1.83 -4.21 -26.81
N ALA A 261 1.95 -5.09 -27.80
CA ALA A 261 2.73 -6.32 -27.71
C ALA A 261 4.22 -6.03 -27.44
N GLY A 262 4.76 -4.96 -28.01
CA GLY A 262 6.14 -4.52 -27.80
C GLY A 262 6.42 -3.93 -26.40
N GLN A 263 5.40 -3.60 -25.63
CA GLN A 263 5.56 -3.09 -24.26
C GLN A 263 5.85 -4.21 -23.24
N ASN A 264 6.24 -3.83 -22.03
CA ASN A 264 6.56 -4.77 -20.95
C ASN A 264 5.37 -5.66 -20.54
N ILE A 265 4.14 -5.18 -20.71
CA ILE A 265 2.91 -5.89 -20.32
C ILE A 265 2.56 -6.99 -21.34
N GLY A 266 2.91 -6.80 -22.62
CA GLY A 266 2.59 -7.73 -23.71
C GLY A 266 3.56 -8.89 -23.87
N LYS A 267 4.64 -8.93 -23.09
CA LYS A 267 5.72 -9.91 -23.24
C LYS A 267 5.58 -11.11 -22.31
N ASN A 268 5.93 -12.28 -22.83
CA ASN A 268 6.17 -13.47 -22.00
C ASN A 268 7.55 -13.41 -21.32
N LEU A 269 7.87 -14.38 -20.46
CA LEU A 269 9.11 -14.38 -19.70
C LEU A 269 10.37 -14.42 -20.59
N GLY A 270 10.35 -15.19 -21.67
CA GLY A 270 11.47 -15.30 -22.60
C GLY A 270 11.72 -13.99 -23.37
N GLU A 271 10.65 -13.37 -23.87
CA GLU A 271 10.70 -12.07 -24.53
C GLU A 271 11.13 -10.94 -23.58
N LEU A 272 10.69 -10.99 -22.32
CA LEU A 272 11.14 -10.07 -21.27
C LEU A 272 12.64 -10.23 -21.03
N GLN A 273 13.14 -11.47 -20.91
CA GLN A 273 14.57 -11.73 -20.71
C GLN A 273 15.40 -11.20 -21.87
N HIS A 274 15.02 -11.54 -23.11
CA HIS A 274 15.70 -11.04 -24.31
C HIS A 274 15.68 -9.51 -24.39
N SER A 275 14.55 -8.88 -24.04
CA SER A 275 14.44 -7.43 -23.97
C SER A 275 15.39 -6.85 -22.91
N LEU A 276 15.43 -7.44 -21.72
CA LEU A 276 16.32 -7.01 -20.64
C LEU A 276 17.79 -7.10 -21.04
N ASP A 277 18.22 -8.20 -21.66
CA ASP A 277 19.61 -8.39 -22.08
C ASP A 277 19.99 -7.32 -23.13
N SER A 278 19.16 -7.12 -24.15
CA SER A 278 19.40 -6.09 -25.17
C SER A 278 19.39 -4.66 -24.61
N MET A 279 18.51 -4.35 -23.66
CA MET A 279 18.42 -3.04 -23.03
C MET A 279 19.59 -2.77 -22.09
N ASN A 280 20.08 -3.79 -21.37
CA ASN A 280 21.27 -3.67 -20.54
C ASN A 280 22.51 -3.38 -21.40
N VAL A 281 22.71 -4.14 -22.48
CA VAL A 281 23.81 -3.89 -23.44
C VAL A 281 23.75 -2.47 -24.01
N ARG A 282 22.54 -2.00 -24.36
CA ARG A 282 22.32 -0.64 -24.85
C ARG A 282 22.65 0.41 -23.78
N LEU A 283 22.21 0.22 -22.54
CA LEU A 283 22.48 1.13 -21.43
C LEU A 283 23.99 1.23 -21.14
N ASP A 284 24.69 0.10 -21.14
CA ASP A 284 26.13 0.06 -20.91
C ASP A 284 26.89 0.73 -22.06
N SER A 285 26.47 0.50 -23.31
CA SER A 285 27.03 1.21 -24.48
C SER A 285 26.83 2.74 -24.38
N ILE A 286 25.65 3.20 -23.95
CA ILE A 286 25.38 4.63 -23.74
C ILE A 286 26.28 5.19 -22.63
N ARG A 287 26.48 4.45 -21.54
CA ARG A 287 27.35 4.84 -20.44
C ARG A 287 28.81 4.95 -20.89
N ASP A 288 29.30 3.99 -21.65
CA ASP A 288 30.68 3.98 -22.15
C ASP A 288 30.94 5.12 -23.14
N ILE A 289 30.02 5.34 -24.09
CA ILE A 289 30.11 6.47 -25.04
C ILE A 289 30.08 7.80 -24.27
N ASN A 290 29.18 7.93 -23.29
CA ASN A 290 29.10 9.15 -22.48
C ASN A 290 30.38 9.37 -21.67
N ALA A 291 30.92 8.32 -21.04
CA ALA A 291 32.17 8.39 -20.30
C ALA A 291 33.33 8.81 -21.20
N GLN A 292 33.48 8.19 -22.37
CA GLN A 292 34.48 8.58 -23.37
C GLN A 292 34.29 10.01 -23.85
N SER A 293 33.05 10.45 -24.09
CA SER A 293 32.74 11.83 -24.51
C SER A 293 33.14 12.86 -23.47
N ILE A 294 32.92 12.56 -22.18
CA ILE A 294 33.28 13.43 -21.04
C ILE A 294 34.81 13.47 -20.88
N ILE A 295 35.47 12.31 -20.96
CA ILE A 295 36.94 12.19 -20.94
C ILE A 295 37.53 12.99 -22.10
N ALA A 296 37.00 12.84 -23.32
CA ALA A 296 37.46 13.56 -24.49
C ALA A 296 37.21 15.07 -24.36
N SER A 297 36.02 15.53 -24.00
CA SER A 297 35.76 16.98 -23.86
C SER A 297 36.62 17.63 -22.76
N THR A 298 36.88 16.90 -21.67
CA THR A 298 37.66 17.42 -20.53
C THR A 298 39.18 17.36 -20.78
N LEU A 299 39.69 16.28 -21.35
CA LEU A 299 41.14 16.05 -21.51
C LEU A 299 41.69 16.46 -22.88
N SER A 300 40.87 16.54 -23.93
CA SER A 300 41.34 16.94 -25.27
C SER A 300 41.77 18.41 -25.33
N GLN A 301 41.30 19.25 -24.41
CA GLN A 301 41.81 20.63 -24.26
C GLN A 301 43.28 20.67 -23.82
N TYR A 302 43.83 19.57 -23.28
CA TYR A 302 45.24 19.47 -22.87
C TYR A 302 46.12 18.70 -23.85
N LYS A 303 45.57 18.17 -24.96
CA LYS A 303 46.37 17.53 -26.01
C LYS A 303 46.82 18.54 -27.07
N ASN A 304 47.68 19.49 -26.66
CA ASN A 304 48.50 20.23 -27.63
C ASN A 304 49.91 19.63 -27.71
N SER A 305 50.17 19.10 -28.91
CA SER A 305 51.42 18.78 -29.61
C SER A 305 52.70 18.41 -28.84
N LYS A 306 53.16 17.18 -29.11
CA LYS A 306 54.57 16.76 -29.26
C LYS A 306 55.54 17.21 -28.15
N ASP A 307 55.61 16.44 -27.07
CA ASP A 307 56.93 16.14 -26.51
C ASP A 307 56.89 14.85 -25.68
N THR A 308 57.57 13.80 -26.15
CA THR A 308 57.73 12.51 -25.44
C THR A 308 59.12 12.42 -24.81
N SER A 309 59.82 13.54 -24.67
CA SER A 309 61.26 13.57 -24.40
C SER A 309 61.67 14.41 -23.19
N SER A 310 60.84 14.45 -22.14
CA SER A 310 61.32 14.57 -20.75
C SER A 310 60.14 14.56 -19.80
N VAL A 311 59.89 13.43 -19.13
CA VAL A 311 59.08 13.44 -17.91
C VAL A 311 59.96 14.02 -16.80
N ALA A 312 60.25 15.32 -16.89
CA ALA A 312 60.56 16.10 -15.70
C ALA A 312 59.31 16.08 -14.84
N LYS A 313 59.45 15.78 -13.53
CA LYS A 313 58.34 15.88 -12.58
C LYS A 313 57.61 17.19 -12.84
N PRO A 314 56.28 17.20 -13.06
CA PRO A 314 55.57 18.42 -13.37
C PRO A 314 55.82 19.36 -12.20
N VAL A 315 56.57 20.44 -12.43
CA VAL A 315 56.57 21.57 -11.53
C VAL A 315 55.14 22.07 -11.59
N VAL A 316 54.35 21.76 -10.56
CA VAL A 316 53.00 22.30 -10.42
C VAL A 316 53.19 23.79 -10.14
N THR A 317 53.39 24.57 -11.19
CA THR A 317 53.26 26.01 -11.13
C THR A 317 51.80 26.26 -10.79
N VAL A 318 51.53 26.68 -9.55
CA VAL A 318 50.21 27.15 -9.15
C VAL A 318 49.95 28.40 -9.98
N ILE A 319 49.18 28.25 -11.05
CA ILE A 319 48.78 29.38 -11.89
C ILE A 319 47.74 30.16 -11.09
N ASP A 320 48.07 31.40 -10.73
CA ASP A 320 47.13 32.31 -10.11
C ASP A 320 46.18 32.88 -11.19
N PHE A 321 45.01 32.23 -11.31
CA PHE A 321 43.97 32.62 -12.26
C PHE A 321 43.46 34.04 -12.02
N ASP A 322 43.45 34.51 -10.76
CA ASP A 322 42.97 35.84 -10.41
C ASP A 322 43.94 36.92 -10.89
N SER A 323 45.24 36.66 -10.81
CA SER A 323 46.28 37.53 -11.39
C SER A 323 46.13 37.65 -12.92
N ILE A 324 45.94 36.53 -13.62
CA ILE A 324 45.76 36.52 -15.09
C ILE A 324 44.46 37.22 -15.49
N TYR A 325 43.37 37.00 -14.75
CA TYR A 325 42.08 37.63 -15.00
C TYR A 325 42.12 39.15 -14.77
N THR A 326 42.78 39.59 -13.69
CA THR A 326 42.96 41.01 -13.37
C THR A 326 43.97 41.71 -14.29
N ALA A 327 44.87 40.98 -14.96
CA ALA A 327 45.75 41.55 -15.98
C ALA A 327 45.02 41.92 -17.30
N GLN A 328 43.79 41.41 -17.55
CA GLN A 328 43.03 41.67 -18.78
C GLN A 328 42.27 43.00 -18.77
N ASN A 329 41.98 43.56 -19.95
CA ASN A 329 41.20 44.79 -20.11
C ASN A 329 39.70 44.59 -19.76
N LYS A 330 38.99 45.66 -19.34
CA LYS A 330 37.55 45.58 -18.95
C LYS A 330 36.64 44.89 -19.99
N PRO A 331 36.72 45.17 -21.31
CA PRO A 331 35.91 44.47 -22.32
C PRO A 331 36.26 42.99 -22.44
N GLN A 332 37.55 42.65 -22.38
CA GLN A 332 38.05 41.27 -22.45
C GLN A 332 37.60 40.45 -21.24
N ARG A 333 37.57 41.05 -20.03
CA ARG A 333 37.04 40.39 -18.83
C ARG A 333 35.55 40.05 -18.97
N LYS A 334 34.75 40.97 -19.51
CA LYS A 334 33.32 40.75 -19.75
C LYS A 334 33.08 39.65 -20.79
N ASP A 335 33.83 39.65 -21.89
CA ASP A 335 33.75 38.62 -22.91
C ASP A 335 34.16 37.24 -22.37
N LEU A 336 35.25 37.18 -21.60
CA LEU A 336 35.70 35.96 -20.93
C LEU A 336 34.63 35.40 -19.99
N ILE A 337 34.00 36.24 -19.15
CA ILE A 337 32.91 35.80 -18.28
C ILE A 337 31.74 35.26 -19.11
N ASN A 338 31.31 35.98 -20.15
CA ASN A 338 30.19 35.57 -20.97
C ASN A 338 30.45 34.25 -21.70
N ARG A 339 31.67 34.06 -22.22
CA ARG A 339 32.10 32.81 -22.86
C ARG A 339 32.17 31.66 -21.85
N SER A 340 32.76 31.89 -20.69
CA SER A 340 32.84 30.88 -19.61
C SER A 340 31.45 30.49 -19.11
N ARG A 341 30.56 31.47 -18.92
CA ARG A 341 29.16 31.23 -18.55
C ARG A 341 28.43 30.44 -19.64
N SER A 342 28.54 30.86 -20.90
CA SER A 342 27.91 30.15 -22.02
C SER A 342 28.42 28.71 -22.16
N LEU A 343 29.72 28.47 -21.94
CA LEU A 343 30.31 27.13 -21.94
C LEU A 343 29.79 26.29 -20.75
N ALA A 344 29.71 26.88 -19.55
CA ALA A 344 29.18 26.21 -18.38
C ALA A 344 27.70 25.85 -18.54
N ASP A 345 26.89 26.77 -19.08
CA ASP A 345 25.47 26.54 -19.37
C ASP A 345 25.29 25.45 -20.44
N ALA A 346 26.13 25.44 -21.48
CA ALA A 346 26.12 24.40 -22.52
C ALA A 346 26.50 23.02 -21.95
N ASN A 347 27.58 22.93 -21.16
CA ASN A 347 28.00 21.68 -20.52
C ASN A 347 26.95 21.17 -19.54
N LYS A 348 26.35 22.08 -18.76
CA LYS A 348 25.23 21.75 -17.87
C LYS A 348 24.09 21.12 -18.66
N ALA A 349 23.65 21.77 -19.75
CA ALA A 349 22.57 21.26 -20.59
C ALA A 349 22.89 19.88 -21.20
N ASP A 350 24.10 19.69 -21.71
CA ASP A 350 24.57 18.40 -22.25
C ASP A 350 24.55 17.29 -21.17
N TYR A 351 25.04 17.57 -19.97
CA TYR A 351 25.03 16.61 -18.87
C TYR A 351 23.63 16.28 -18.37
N TYR A 352 22.73 17.26 -18.30
CA TYR A 352 21.32 16.99 -17.99
C TYR A 352 20.66 16.11 -19.06
N PHE A 353 20.92 16.38 -20.34
CA PHE A 353 20.39 15.56 -21.42
C PHE A 353 20.88 14.12 -21.33
N LYS A 354 22.20 13.92 -21.16
CA LYS A 354 22.80 12.58 -20.97
C LYS A 354 22.23 11.87 -19.74
N ALA A 355 22.08 12.57 -18.62
CA ALA A 355 21.48 12.02 -17.40
C ALA A 355 20.03 11.58 -17.62
N ASN A 356 19.23 12.38 -18.32
CA ASN A 356 17.83 12.04 -18.63
C ASN A 356 17.74 10.81 -19.53
N VAL A 357 18.57 10.69 -20.57
CA VAL A 357 18.61 9.51 -21.45
C VAL A 357 18.94 8.23 -20.67
N ILE A 358 19.93 8.29 -19.77
CA ILE A 358 20.29 7.16 -18.90
C ILE A 358 19.15 6.85 -17.92
N ALA A 359 18.53 7.89 -17.33
CA ALA A 359 17.43 7.72 -16.39
C ALA A 359 16.22 7.06 -17.05
N ASP A 360 15.84 7.48 -18.25
CA ASP A 360 14.73 6.91 -19.02
C ASP A 360 14.99 5.45 -19.38
N GLU A 361 16.17 5.10 -19.90
CA GLU A 361 16.49 3.70 -20.18
C GLU A 361 16.51 2.84 -18.92
N SER A 362 17.10 3.35 -17.83
CA SER A 362 17.09 2.65 -16.56
C SER A 362 15.66 2.43 -16.03
N GLN A 363 14.74 3.37 -16.24
CA GLN A 363 13.34 3.23 -15.86
C GLN A 363 12.64 2.16 -16.71
N ARG A 364 12.92 2.10 -18.01
CA ARG A 364 12.37 1.07 -18.90
C ARG A 364 12.87 -0.32 -18.47
N ILE A 365 14.15 -0.48 -18.15
CA ILE A 365 14.71 -1.73 -17.62
C ILE A 365 14.02 -2.13 -16.31
N ARG A 366 13.88 -1.19 -15.36
CA ARG A 366 13.17 -1.45 -14.09
C ARG A 366 11.75 -1.95 -14.31
N ARG A 367 10.99 -1.35 -15.23
CA ARG A 367 9.62 -1.79 -15.57
C ARG A 367 9.58 -3.23 -16.11
N HIS A 368 10.54 -3.60 -16.95
CA HIS A 368 10.63 -4.98 -17.47
C HIS A 368 11.03 -5.97 -16.37
N LEU A 369 11.99 -5.61 -15.51
CA LEU A 369 12.39 -6.43 -14.36
C LEU A 369 11.24 -6.63 -13.36
N THR A 370 10.45 -5.58 -13.08
CA THR A 370 9.31 -5.69 -12.18
C THR A 370 8.25 -6.63 -12.73
N GLU A 371 7.92 -6.54 -14.03
CA GLU A 371 6.95 -7.46 -14.66
C GLU A 371 7.47 -8.91 -14.71
N TRP A 372 8.78 -9.09 -14.92
CA TRP A 372 9.42 -10.40 -14.85
C TRP A 372 9.20 -11.06 -13.49
N HIS A 373 9.49 -10.34 -12.40
CA HIS A 373 9.28 -10.86 -11.04
C HIS A 373 7.80 -11.06 -10.71
N ARG A 374 6.92 -10.17 -11.18
CA ARG A 374 5.47 -10.23 -10.92
C ARG A 374 4.84 -11.56 -11.35
N LYS A 375 5.29 -12.13 -12.48
CA LYS A 375 4.82 -13.43 -12.98
C LYS A 375 5.10 -14.59 -11.99
N PHE A 376 6.18 -14.48 -11.23
CA PHE A 376 6.52 -15.46 -10.19
C PHE A 376 5.81 -15.19 -8.87
N THR A 377 5.84 -13.93 -8.40
CA THR A 377 5.34 -13.59 -7.06
C THR A 377 3.86 -13.87 -6.91
N LEU A 378 3.06 -13.64 -7.97
CA LEU A 378 1.63 -13.91 -7.94
C LEU A 378 1.32 -15.41 -7.84
N SER A 379 2.04 -16.23 -8.63
CA SER A 379 1.90 -17.68 -8.59
C SER A 379 2.28 -18.23 -7.21
N PHE A 380 3.33 -17.69 -6.61
CA PHE A 380 3.77 -18.03 -5.26
C PHE A 380 2.80 -17.55 -4.17
N ALA A 381 2.15 -16.39 -4.36
CA ALA A 381 1.15 -15.87 -3.43
C ALA A 381 0.01 -16.87 -3.18
N CYS A 382 -0.40 -17.64 -4.19
CA CYS A 382 -1.42 -18.68 -4.08
C CYS A 382 -1.08 -19.71 -2.98
N LEU A 383 0.18 -20.13 -2.91
CA LEU A 383 0.67 -21.07 -1.89
C LEU A 383 0.69 -20.41 -0.51
N ILE A 384 1.23 -19.19 -0.43
CA ILE A 384 1.27 -18.44 0.82
C ILE A 384 -0.13 -18.28 1.41
N PHE A 385 -1.10 -17.84 0.59
CA PHE A 385 -2.47 -17.62 1.03
C PHE A 385 -3.17 -18.90 1.49
N PHE A 386 -2.87 -20.05 0.88
CA PHE A 386 -3.33 -21.34 1.40
C PHE A 386 -2.75 -21.65 2.79
N PHE A 387 -1.44 -21.45 2.99
CA PHE A 387 -0.78 -21.66 4.28
C PHE A 387 -1.15 -20.63 5.36
N ILE A 388 -1.78 -19.52 4.97
CA ILE A 388 -2.40 -18.60 5.92
C ILE A 388 -3.84 -19.05 6.21
N GLY A 389 -4.61 -19.33 5.16
CA GLY A 389 -6.05 -19.56 5.27
C GLY A 389 -6.41 -20.88 5.95
N ALA A 390 -5.74 -21.98 5.60
CA ALA A 390 -6.06 -23.28 6.17
C ALA A 390 -5.80 -23.38 7.69
N PRO A 391 -4.64 -22.94 8.22
CA PRO A 391 -4.40 -22.88 9.67
C PRO A 391 -5.36 -21.93 10.39
N LEU A 392 -5.64 -20.77 9.80
CA LEU A 392 -6.50 -19.76 10.42
C LEU A 392 -7.96 -20.24 10.48
N GLY A 393 -8.44 -20.92 9.44
CA GLY A 393 -9.76 -21.58 9.43
C GLY A 393 -9.86 -22.67 10.48
N ALA A 394 -8.82 -23.49 10.63
CA ALA A 394 -8.76 -24.54 11.65
C ALA A 394 -8.78 -24.01 13.10
N ILE A 395 -8.26 -22.79 13.32
CA ILE A 395 -8.23 -22.14 14.63
C ILE A 395 -9.58 -21.50 14.99
N ILE A 396 -10.24 -20.84 14.03
CA ILE A 396 -11.34 -19.92 14.34
C ILE A 396 -12.58 -20.63 14.87
N ARG A 397 -12.89 -21.87 14.44
CA ARG A 397 -13.91 -22.83 14.95
C ARG A 397 -15.36 -22.33 15.20
N LYS A 398 -15.62 -21.03 15.34
CA LYS A 398 -16.88 -20.37 15.70
C LYS A 398 -16.96 -19.01 14.99
N GLY A 399 -18.04 -18.76 14.26
CA GLY A 399 -18.30 -17.43 13.67
C GLY A 399 -19.20 -17.34 12.44
N GLY A 400 -19.86 -18.45 12.02
CA GLY A 400 -20.69 -18.47 10.83
C GLY A 400 -19.92 -18.14 9.55
N LEU A 401 -20.62 -18.05 8.41
CA LEU A 401 -19.98 -17.78 7.11
C LEU A 401 -19.32 -16.39 7.02
N GLY A 402 -19.65 -15.44 7.90
CA GLY A 402 -19.23 -14.05 7.81
C GLY A 402 -17.82 -13.75 8.33
N THR A 403 -17.41 -14.30 9.48
CA THR A 403 -16.10 -13.98 10.07
C THR A 403 -14.90 -14.43 9.23
N PRO A 404 -14.91 -15.61 8.56
CA PRO A 404 -13.79 -16.00 7.70
C PRO A 404 -13.65 -15.07 6.48
N VAL A 405 -14.77 -14.58 5.94
CA VAL A 405 -14.78 -13.64 4.82
C VAL A 405 -14.13 -12.32 5.23
N VAL A 406 -14.58 -11.69 6.31
CA VAL A 406 -14.02 -10.41 6.77
C VAL A 406 -12.53 -10.52 7.04
N LEU A 407 -12.09 -11.59 7.70
CA LEU A 407 -10.69 -11.81 7.99
C LEU A 407 -9.85 -12.03 6.73
N SER A 408 -10.38 -12.78 5.75
CA SER A 408 -9.72 -12.97 4.46
C SER A 408 -9.55 -11.64 3.71
N VAL A 409 -10.56 -10.78 3.73
CA VAL A 409 -10.54 -9.46 3.10
C VAL A 409 -9.50 -8.56 3.78
N ILE A 410 -9.45 -8.51 5.11
CA ILE A 410 -8.44 -7.71 5.84
C ILE A 410 -7.02 -8.18 5.51
N LEU A 411 -6.76 -9.49 5.52
CA LEU A 411 -5.45 -10.06 5.19
C LEU A 411 -5.07 -9.79 3.72
N TYR A 412 -6.03 -9.87 2.81
CA TYR A 412 -5.80 -9.55 1.40
C TYR A 412 -5.55 -8.06 1.17
N ILE A 413 -6.27 -7.17 1.86
CA ILE A 413 -6.00 -5.72 1.80
C ILE A 413 -4.58 -5.43 2.30
N PHE A 414 -4.16 -6.05 3.41
CA PHE A 414 -2.82 -5.90 3.94
C PHE A 414 -1.75 -6.37 2.93
N TYR A 415 -1.95 -7.53 2.32
CA TYR A 415 -1.12 -8.01 1.21
C TYR A 415 -1.06 -6.99 0.07
N TYR A 416 -2.21 -6.57 -0.44
CA TYR A 416 -2.33 -5.69 -1.60
C TYR A 416 -1.63 -4.35 -1.36
N ILE A 417 -1.75 -3.78 -0.16
CA ILE A 417 -1.07 -2.53 0.21
C ILE A 417 0.45 -2.71 0.17
N ILE A 418 0.99 -3.75 0.80
CA ILE A 418 2.45 -3.99 0.82
C ILE A 418 2.97 -4.31 -0.58
N ASP A 419 2.22 -5.10 -1.35
CA ASP A 419 2.58 -5.45 -2.72
C ASP A 419 2.66 -4.21 -3.62
N ASN A 420 1.66 -3.31 -3.54
CA ASN A 420 1.68 -2.06 -4.30
C ASN A 420 2.80 -1.12 -3.85
N ILE A 421 3.10 -1.06 -2.55
CA ILE A 421 4.24 -0.29 -2.02
C ILE A 421 5.55 -0.85 -2.58
N GLY A 422 5.74 -2.17 -2.51
CA GLY A 422 6.91 -2.87 -3.05
C GLY A 422 7.09 -2.66 -4.55
N PHE A 423 6.01 -2.83 -5.32
CA PHE A 423 5.97 -2.57 -6.76
C PHE A 423 6.34 -1.13 -7.10
N LYS A 424 5.76 -0.15 -6.40
CA LYS A 424 6.04 1.26 -6.62
C LYS A 424 7.49 1.62 -6.30
N MET A 425 8.03 1.14 -5.17
CA MET A 425 9.43 1.36 -4.81
C MET A 425 10.41 0.72 -5.80
N ALA A 426 10.11 -0.47 -6.30
CA ALA A 426 10.92 -1.16 -7.31
C ALA A 426 10.88 -0.45 -8.66
N ARG A 427 9.70 -0.03 -9.11
CA ARG A 427 9.49 0.67 -10.39
C ARG A 427 10.18 2.04 -10.40
N ASP A 428 10.04 2.78 -9.30
CA ASP A 428 10.58 4.14 -9.17
C ASP A 428 12.10 4.13 -8.86
N GLY A 429 12.69 2.94 -8.59
CA GLY A 429 14.13 2.77 -8.41
C GLY A 429 14.64 3.11 -7.00
N VAL A 430 13.73 3.26 -6.03
CA VAL A 430 14.09 3.46 -4.62
C VAL A 430 14.66 2.18 -4.02
N TRP A 431 14.08 1.03 -4.40
CA TRP A 431 14.53 -0.30 -4.00
C TRP A 431 14.92 -1.14 -5.22
N ILE A 432 15.75 -2.16 -5.01
CA ILE A 432 16.13 -3.14 -6.03
C ILE A 432 14.87 -3.93 -6.44
N ALA A 433 14.73 -4.21 -7.74
CA ALA A 433 13.51 -4.81 -8.31
C ALA A 433 13.08 -6.10 -7.61
N TRP A 434 13.99 -7.05 -7.39
CA TRP A 434 13.68 -8.31 -6.70
C TRP A 434 13.22 -8.06 -5.25
N GLY A 435 13.88 -7.16 -4.52
CA GLY A 435 13.56 -6.88 -3.12
C GLY A 435 12.19 -6.23 -2.95
N GLY A 436 11.85 -5.26 -3.82
CA GLY A 436 10.55 -4.60 -3.80
C GLY A 436 9.42 -5.54 -4.20
N MET A 437 9.59 -6.35 -5.25
CA MET A 437 8.53 -7.25 -5.74
C MET A 437 8.26 -8.43 -4.80
N TRP A 438 9.27 -8.95 -4.10
CA TRP A 438 9.11 -10.08 -3.18
C TRP A 438 8.78 -9.68 -1.74
N LEU A 439 8.75 -8.38 -1.44
CA LEU A 439 8.50 -7.84 -0.10
C LEU A 439 7.22 -8.41 0.54
N SER A 440 6.11 -8.36 -0.20
CA SER A 440 4.80 -8.86 0.24
C SER A 440 4.85 -10.36 0.53
N SER A 441 5.52 -11.11 -0.33
CA SER A 441 5.70 -12.56 -0.21
C SER A 441 6.54 -12.94 1.01
N PHE A 442 7.66 -12.26 1.30
CA PHE A 442 8.49 -12.57 2.48
C PHE A 442 7.77 -12.31 3.80
N VAL A 443 7.04 -11.19 3.88
CA VAL A 443 6.27 -10.83 5.08
C VAL A 443 5.17 -11.87 5.34
N LEU A 444 4.39 -12.21 4.31
CA LEU A 444 3.28 -13.15 4.46
C LEU A 444 3.72 -14.60 4.57
N PHE A 445 4.81 -14.99 3.93
CA PHE A 445 5.37 -16.33 4.07
C PHE A 445 5.80 -16.59 5.51
N SER A 446 6.47 -15.63 6.15
CA SER A 446 6.83 -15.70 7.58
C SER A 446 5.58 -15.84 8.47
N LEU A 447 4.53 -15.08 8.16
CA LEU A 447 3.24 -15.16 8.87
C LEU A 447 2.54 -16.51 8.64
N GLY A 448 2.57 -17.04 7.41
CA GLY A 448 2.01 -18.35 7.06
C GLY A 448 2.70 -19.50 7.78
N ILE A 449 4.05 -19.49 7.85
CA ILE A 449 4.82 -20.46 8.63
C ILE A 449 4.42 -20.38 10.11
N PHE A 450 4.40 -19.17 10.68
CA PHE A 450 4.04 -18.97 12.08
C PHE A 450 2.64 -19.47 12.41
N LEU A 451 1.64 -19.15 11.58
CA LEU A 451 0.26 -19.61 11.77
C LEU A 451 0.13 -21.12 11.60
N THR A 452 0.80 -21.70 10.60
CA THR A 452 0.82 -23.15 10.38
C THR A 452 1.40 -23.87 11.59
N TYR A 453 2.55 -23.42 12.10
CA TYR A 453 3.17 -23.97 13.30
C TYR A 453 2.23 -23.92 14.50
N LYS A 454 1.57 -22.77 14.71
CA LYS A 454 0.67 -22.56 15.85
C LYS A 454 -0.61 -23.40 15.75
N ALA A 455 -1.18 -23.57 14.56
CA ALA A 455 -2.37 -24.42 14.36
C ALA A 455 -2.08 -25.91 14.56
N VAL A 456 -0.85 -26.36 14.27
CA VAL A 456 -0.42 -27.74 14.55
C VAL A 456 -0.32 -27.98 16.05
N ASN A 457 0.18 -27.00 16.81
CA ASN A 457 0.42 -27.12 18.26
C ASN A 457 -0.76 -26.71 19.16
N ASP A 458 -1.99 -26.60 18.61
CA ASP A 458 -3.25 -26.27 19.32
C ASP A 458 -3.11 -25.15 20.37
N SER A 459 -2.30 -24.14 20.10
CA SER A 459 -1.96 -23.15 21.12
C SER A 459 -3.13 -22.18 21.33
N THR A 460 -3.74 -22.22 22.50
CA THR A 460 -4.88 -21.38 22.96
C THR A 460 -4.60 -19.86 22.94
N LEU A 461 -3.35 -19.46 22.72
CA LEU A 461 -2.87 -18.07 22.62
C LEU A 461 -3.42 -17.29 21.40
N LEU A 462 -4.30 -17.84 20.58
CA LEU A 462 -4.96 -17.17 19.44
C LEU A 462 -6.49 -17.23 19.52
N SER A 463 -7.07 -17.41 20.72
CA SER A 463 -8.50 -17.13 20.90
C SER A 463 -8.76 -15.64 20.65
N ILE A 464 -9.91 -15.32 20.07
CA ILE A 464 -10.39 -13.93 19.96
C ILE A 464 -10.39 -13.27 21.34
N ASP A 465 -10.62 -14.02 22.41
CA ASP A 465 -10.54 -13.56 23.79
C ASP A 465 -9.11 -13.21 24.24
N ALA A 466 -8.08 -13.93 23.78
CA ALA A 466 -6.69 -13.61 24.06
C ALA A 466 -6.25 -12.33 23.32
N TYR A 467 -6.68 -12.13 22.07
CA TYR A 467 -6.42 -10.88 21.33
C TYR A 467 -7.26 -9.72 21.83
N ALA A 468 -8.54 -9.93 22.15
CA ALA A 468 -9.37 -8.94 22.82
C ALA A 468 -8.81 -8.60 24.20
N GLY A 469 -8.25 -9.58 24.93
CA GLY A 469 -7.54 -9.39 26.19
C GLY A 469 -6.25 -8.60 26.00
N PHE A 470 -5.45 -8.90 24.97
CA PHE A 470 -4.24 -8.17 24.60
C PHE A 470 -4.54 -6.73 24.16
N LEU A 471 -5.55 -6.53 23.30
CA LEU A 471 -6.03 -5.21 22.87
C LEU A 471 -6.64 -4.43 24.04
N LYS A 472 -7.45 -5.06 24.91
CA LYS A 472 -7.94 -4.43 26.16
C LYS A 472 -6.78 -4.09 27.11
N LYS A 473 -5.72 -4.89 27.13
CA LYS A 473 -4.50 -4.63 27.91
C LYS A 473 -3.73 -3.42 27.35
N ILE A 474 -3.61 -3.32 26.03
CA ILE A 474 -2.98 -2.20 25.30
C ILE A 474 -3.79 -0.90 25.43
N PHE A 475 -5.11 -0.95 25.22
CA PHE A 475 -6.02 0.20 25.25
C PHE A 475 -6.60 0.52 26.64
N GLY A 476 -6.14 -0.17 27.69
CA GLY A 476 -6.44 0.21 29.08
C GLY A 476 -7.89 -0.02 29.54
N LYS A 477 -8.67 -0.90 28.90
CA LYS A 477 -10.03 -1.20 29.38
C LYS A 477 -9.94 -1.94 30.73
N ARG A 478 -10.67 -1.46 31.73
CA ARG A 478 -10.70 -1.96 33.12
C ARG A 478 -11.17 -3.42 33.14
N THR A 479 -10.49 -4.27 33.90
CA THR A 479 -10.91 -5.64 34.21
C THR A 479 -11.87 -5.58 35.39
N THR A 480 -13.16 -5.80 35.14
CA THR A 480 -14.19 -5.91 36.18
C THR A 480 -14.04 -7.26 36.89
N ARG A 481 -14.05 -7.27 38.23
CA ARG A 481 -14.04 -8.51 39.02
C ARG A 481 -15.47 -9.05 39.11
N ASN A 482 -15.64 -10.34 38.83
CA ASN A 482 -16.90 -11.04 39.06
C ASN A 482 -16.71 -11.94 40.28
N ILE A 483 -17.33 -11.59 41.40
CA ILE A 483 -17.32 -12.40 42.63
C ILE A 483 -18.74 -12.95 42.80
N THR A 484 -18.88 -14.27 42.75
CA THR A 484 -20.15 -14.98 42.97
C THR A 484 -20.30 -15.31 44.45
N LYS A 485 -21.51 -15.14 45.00
CA LYS A 485 -21.83 -15.60 46.37
C LYS A 485 -21.58 -17.11 46.47
N LYS A 486 -20.82 -17.53 47.48
CA LYS A 486 -20.55 -18.95 47.75
C LYS A 486 -21.77 -19.57 48.42
N GLU A 487 -22.17 -20.76 47.97
CA GLU A 487 -23.32 -21.48 48.54
C GLU A 487 -23.01 -22.12 49.90
N ILE A 488 -21.73 -22.36 50.20
CA ILE A 488 -21.25 -22.93 51.47
C ILE A 488 -20.02 -22.15 51.93
N VAL A 489 -20.09 -21.56 53.11
CA VAL A 489 -18.99 -20.84 53.78
C VAL A 489 -18.57 -21.65 55.01
N MET A 490 -17.30 -22.05 55.10
CA MET A 490 -16.77 -22.83 56.24
C MET A 490 -16.35 -21.95 57.43
N GLU A 491 -16.00 -20.68 57.18
CA GLU A 491 -15.57 -19.71 58.21
C GLU A 491 -16.17 -18.32 57.91
N HIS A 492 -16.91 -17.77 58.87
CA HIS A 492 -17.48 -16.43 58.75
C HIS A 492 -16.41 -15.34 58.99
N PRO A 493 -16.44 -14.24 58.22
CA PRO A 493 -15.47 -13.15 58.38
C PRO A 493 -15.62 -12.42 59.73
N ASN A 494 -14.49 -12.22 60.41
CA ASN A 494 -14.42 -11.40 61.63
C ASN A 494 -14.42 -9.90 61.25
N TYR A 495 -15.60 -9.29 61.23
CA TYR A 495 -15.82 -7.92 60.79
C TYR A 495 -15.00 -6.85 61.56
N PRO A 496 -14.88 -6.88 62.91
CA PRO A 496 -14.01 -5.94 63.63
C PRO A 496 -12.55 -5.95 63.18
N SER A 497 -11.98 -7.14 62.95
CA SER A 497 -10.59 -7.28 62.49
C SER A 497 -10.38 -6.82 61.05
N LEU A 498 -11.43 -6.92 60.22
CA LEU A 498 -11.43 -6.50 58.82
C LEU A 498 -11.60 -4.99 58.69
N LEU A 499 -12.38 -4.35 59.57
CA LEU A 499 -12.50 -2.90 59.63
C LEU A 499 -11.13 -2.23 59.89
N THR A 500 -10.35 -2.76 60.84
CA THR A 500 -8.97 -2.29 61.08
C THR A 500 -8.05 -2.52 59.88
N GLN A 501 -8.24 -3.62 59.13
CA GLN A 501 -7.48 -3.87 57.89
C GLN A 501 -7.85 -2.88 56.78
N CYS A 502 -9.12 -2.47 56.68
CA CYS A 502 -9.57 -1.45 55.72
C CYS A 502 -8.93 -0.09 56.05
N GLU A 503 -8.88 0.31 57.32
CA GLU A 503 -8.23 1.56 57.75
C GLU A 503 -6.73 1.59 57.41
N VAL A 504 -6.01 0.49 57.68
CA VAL A 504 -4.59 0.35 57.30
C VAL A 504 -4.41 0.40 55.78
N LEU A 505 -5.29 -0.26 55.02
CA LEU A 505 -5.24 -0.25 53.56
C LEU A 505 -5.52 1.15 53.00
N LYS A 506 -6.47 1.89 53.57
CA LYS A 506 -6.79 3.27 53.23
C LYS A 506 -5.58 4.19 53.42
N ASP A 507 -4.89 4.06 54.53
CA ASP A 507 -3.68 4.85 54.83
C ASP A 507 -2.54 4.51 53.87
N ASP A 508 -2.31 3.22 53.60
CA ASP A 508 -1.30 2.74 52.65
C ASP A 508 -1.55 3.27 51.23
N ILE A 509 -2.80 3.19 50.74
CA ILE A 509 -3.18 3.72 49.42
C ILE A 509 -3.01 5.23 49.36
N THR A 510 -3.42 5.96 50.41
CA THR A 510 -3.34 7.42 50.47
C THR A 510 -1.88 7.89 50.47
N ASN A 511 -1.01 7.23 51.24
CA ASN A 511 0.42 7.50 51.28
C ASN A 511 1.07 7.22 49.92
N TYR A 512 0.71 6.10 49.29
CA TYR A 512 1.23 5.75 47.96
C TYR A 512 0.85 6.75 46.87
N ILE A 513 -0.40 7.23 46.85
CA ILE A 513 -0.86 8.25 45.89
C ILE A 513 -0.11 9.56 46.09
N LYS A 514 0.11 9.99 47.34
CA LYS A 514 0.85 11.22 47.65
C LYS A 514 2.31 11.14 47.19
N THR A 515 3.00 10.05 47.53
CA THR A 515 4.44 9.89 47.24
C THR A 515 4.71 9.64 45.75
N ASN A 516 3.80 9.00 45.02
CA ASN A 516 4.05 8.53 43.65
C ASN A 516 3.25 9.27 42.56
N SER A 517 2.69 10.45 42.87
CA SER A 517 1.85 11.26 41.95
C SER A 517 2.60 11.92 40.79
N THR A 518 3.93 12.06 40.87
CA THR A 518 4.75 12.77 39.88
C THR A 518 5.19 11.87 38.72
N TYR A 519 5.24 12.42 37.51
CA TYR A 519 5.79 11.75 36.33
C TYR A 519 7.32 11.62 36.48
N PHE A 520 7.88 10.45 36.20
CA PHE A 520 9.34 10.30 36.13
C PHE A 520 9.86 10.96 34.85
N ASN A 521 10.99 11.66 34.92
CA ASN A 521 11.69 12.10 33.70
C ASN A 521 12.19 10.87 32.91
N TYR A 522 12.29 10.95 31.58
CA TYR A 522 12.64 9.80 30.70
C TYR A 522 13.88 9.05 31.19
N PHE A 523 14.97 9.77 31.48
CA PHE A 523 16.20 9.18 32.00
C PHE A 523 16.05 8.65 33.43
N GLY A 524 15.17 9.26 34.24
CA GLY A 524 14.84 8.78 35.59
C GLY A 524 14.06 7.46 35.56
N PHE A 525 13.15 7.28 34.60
CA PHE A 525 12.39 6.03 34.40
C PHE A 525 13.31 4.84 34.10
N TRP A 526 14.26 5.01 33.19
CA TRP A 526 15.21 3.95 32.82
C TRP A 526 16.31 3.74 33.88
N LYS A 527 16.63 4.75 34.70
CA LYS A 527 17.60 4.64 35.80
C LYS A 527 17.02 3.96 37.05
N ASN A 528 15.75 4.21 37.37
CA ASN A 528 15.08 3.74 38.58
C ASN A 528 14.13 2.56 38.32
N GLY A 529 14.54 1.59 37.48
CA GLY A 529 13.79 0.36 37.21
C GLY A 529 13.71 -0.58 38.44
N ARG A 530 12.95 -0.19 39.46
CA ARG A 530 12.67 -1.00 40.66
C ARG A 530 11.23 -1.52 40.62
N LYS A 531 11.05 -2.76 41.10
CA LYS A 531 9.74 -3.32 41.41
C LYS A 531 9.05 -2.44 42.45
N ASP A 532 7.82 -2.05 42.19
CA ASP A 532 7.02 -1.20 43.06
C ASP A 532 6.53 -2.01 44.29
N ARG A 533 7.42 -2.18 45.28
CA ARG A 533 7.14 -2.98 46.48
C ARG A 533 5.94 -2.45 47.27
N PRO A 534 5.75 -1.12 47.45
CA PRO A 534 4.55 -0.58 48.08
C PRO A 534 3.26 -0.96 47.34
N LEU A 535 3.23 -0.88 46.00
CA LEU A 535 2.05 -1.27 45.23
C LEU A 535 1.76 -2.78 45.32
N ILE A 536 2.80 -3.61 45.35
CA ILE A 536 2.68 -5.07 45.56
C ILE A 536 2.08 -5.37 46.93
N HIS A 537 2.51 -4.65 47.97
CA HIS A 537 1.96 -4.77 49.32
C HIS A 537 0.47 -4.42 49.34
N ILE A 538 0.12 -3.23 48.84
CA ILE A 538 -1.27 -2.75 48.76
C ILE A 538 -2.16 -3.74 48.00
N SER A 539 -1.70 -4.23 46.85
CA SER A 539 -2.47 -5.21 46.07
C SER A 539 -2.66 -6.53 46.80
N LYS A 540 -1.68 -6.98 47.59
CA LYS A 540 -1.75 -8.24 48.33
C LYS A 540 -2.70 -8.12 49.51
N GLU A 541 -2.61 -7.03 50.27
CA GLU A 541 -3.54 -6.75 51.38
C GLU A 541 -4.97 -6.58 50.87
N MET A 542 -5.17 -5.87 49.76
CA MET A 542 -6.47 -5.72 49.12
C MET A 542 -7.07 -7.07 48.69
N GLU A 543 -6.28 -7.96 48.05
CA GLU A 543 -6.75 -9.30 47.67
C GLU A 543 -7.03 -10.18 48.90
N HIS A 544 -6.23 -10.07 49.96
CA HIS A 544 -6.44 -10.82 51.20
C HIS A 544 -7.74 -10.42 51.89
N MET A 545 -8.00 -9.11 51.97
CA MET A 545 -9.25 -8.55 52.48
C MET A 545 -10.46 -9.00 51.66
N ILE A 546 -10.38 -8.89 50.32
CA ILE A 546 -11.47 -9.29 49.43
C ILE A 546 -11.76 -10.79 49.55
N ASN A 547 -10.73 -11.64 49.67
CA ASN A 547 -10.92 -13.08 49.86
C ASN A 547 -11.64 -13.40 51.17
N LYS A 548 -11.29 -12.73 52.27
CA LYS A 548 -11.99 -12.91 53.55
C LYS A 548 -13.44 -12.42 53.50
N LEU A 549 -13.69 -11.27 52.87
CA LEU A 549 -15.04 -10.72 52.72
C LEU A 549 -15.89 -11.45 51.68
N SER A 550 -15.29 -12.20 50.76
CA SER A 550 -16.01 -13.07 49.82
C SER A 550 -16.79 -14.20 50.51
N ASN A 551 -16.48 -14.46 51.78
CA ASN A 551 -17.17 -15.40 52.65
C ASN A 551 -18.28 -14.73 53.49
N SER A 552 -18.61 -13.45 53.25
CA SER A 552 -19.72 -12.78 53.94
C SER A 552 -21.07 -13.28 53.42
N ASP A 553 -22.06 -13.36 54.31
CA ASP A 553 -23.43 -13.75 53.94
C ASP A 553 -24.26 -12.59 53.36
N ASN A 554 -23.80 -11.34 53.57
CA ASN A 554 -24.47 -10.13 53.14
C ASN A 554 -24.21 -9.85 51.64
N SER A 555 -25.28 -9.83 50.85
CA SER A 555 -25.23 -9.59 49.40
C SER A 555 -24.74 -8.18 49.04
N LEU A 556 -24.96 -7.18 49.90
CA LEU A 556 -24.48 -5.81 49.70
C LEU A 556 -22.96 -5.73 49.82
N ILE A 557 -22.36 -6.44 50.78
CA ILE A 557 -20.91 -6.54 50.93
C ILE A 557 -20.31 -7.22 49.70
N ILE A 558 -20.86 -8.36 49.27
CA ILE A 558 -20.37 -9.07 48.06
C ILE A 558 -20.50 -8.21 46.80
N ALA A 559 -21.63 -7.49 46.64
CA ALA A 559 -21.83 -6.59 45.52
C ALA A 559 -20.79 -5.47 45.52
N LYS A 560 -20.46 -4.92 46.69
CA LYS A 560 -19.46 -3.87 46.84
C LYS A 560 -18.03 -4.34 46.54
N LEU A 561 -17.71 -5.61 46.81
CA LEU A 561 -16.40 -6.19 46.44
C LEU A 561 -16.15 -6.18 44.93
N MET A 562 -17.20 -6.16 44.09
CA MET A 562 -17.07 -6.08 42.63
C MET A 562 -16.59 -4.71 42.14
N ASP A 563 -16.75 -3.65 42.95
CA ASP A 563 -16.31 -2.29 42.62
C ASP A 563 -14.78 -2.12 42.78
N PHE A 564 -14.10 -3.06 43.43
CA PHE A 564 -12.64 -3.03 43.57
C PHE A 564 -11.94 -3.48 42.29
N PRO A 565 -11.16 -2.61 41.62
CA PRO A 565 -10.43 -2.97 40.41
C PRO A 565 -9.27 -3.92 40.70
N SER A 566 -8.92 -4.77 39.74
CA SER A 566 -7.67 -5.54 39.80
C SER A 566 -6.48 -4.64 39.45
N VAL A 567 -5.67 -4.29 40.45
CA VAL A 567 -4.52 -3.38 40.28
C VAL A 567 -3.41 -4.06 39.45
N ARG A 568 -2.93 -3.37 38.41
CA ARG A 568 -1.83 -3.86 37.55
C ARG A 568 -0.47 -3.60 38.20
N LEU A 569 0.24 -4.66 38.57
CA LEU A 569 1.45 -4.58 39.41
C LEU A 569 2.76 -4.20 38.67
N TYR A 570 2.89 -4.53 37.38
CA TYR A 570 4.18 -4.46 36.66
C TYR A 570 4.16 -3.58 35.41
N SER A 571 3.02 -3.00 35.04
CA SER A 571 2.86 -2.31 33.76
C SER A 571 3.37 -0.87 33.73
N HIS A 572 3.69 -0.28 34.89
CA HIS A 572 4.13 1.11 35.04
C HIS A 572 5.64 1.26 35.36
N THR A 573 6.39 0.15 35.45
CA THR A 573 7.83 0.15 35.73
C THR A 573 8.62 -0.40 34.53
N SER A 574 9.92 -0.07 34.46
CA SER A 574 10.81 -0.64 33.45
C SER A 574 10.91 -2.17 33.61
N PRO A 575 10.83 -2.95 32.53
CA PRO A 575 10.78 -4.41 32.60
C PRO A 575 12.14 -5.02 32.96
N LEU A 576 13.23 -4.26 32.82
CA LEU A 576 14.59 -4.70 33.15
C LEU A 576 15.17 -3.85 34.29
N SER A 577 15.91 -4.50 35.18
CA SER A 577 16.64 -3.87 36.28
C SER A 577 18.13 -3.69 35.93
N GLY A 578 18.76 -2.67 36.51
CA GLY A 578 20.21 -2.46 36.41
C GLY A 578 20.68 -1.80 35.11
N LYS A 579 21.97 -1.97 34.79
CA LYS A 579 22.66 -1.28 33.69
C LYS A 579 22.04 -1.54 32.31
N ILE A 580 21.39 -2.69 32.12
CA ILE A 580 20.74 -3.10 30.86
C ILE A 580 19.53 -2.20 30.55
N SER A 581 18.78 -1.80 31.58
CA SER A 581 17.64 -0.86 31.45
C SER A 581 18.08 0.48 30.87
N PHE A 582 19.24 0.97 31.32
CA PHE A 582 19.82 2.23 30.86
C PHE A 582 20.30 2.15 29.40
N ILE A 583 20.89 1.02 29.00
CA ILE A 583 21.35 0.78 27.61
C ILE A 583 20.15 0.74 26.65
N ILE A 584 19.06 0.07 27.03
CA ILE A 584 17.83 0.03 26.23
C ILE A 584 17.20 1.43 26.12
N GLY A 585 17.23 2.22 27.20
CA GLY A 585 16.78 3.62 27.18
C GLY A 585 17.56 4.51 26.21
N PHE A 586 18.79 4.14 25.85
CA PHE A 586 19.61 4.86 24.86
C PHE A 586 19.31 4.44 23.41
N ILE A 587 18.75 3.24 23.20
CA ILE A 587 18.43 2.69 21.87
C ILE A 587 17.03 3.19 21.44
N PHE A 588 17.03 4.14 20.50
CA PHE A 588 15.90 5.07 20.29
C PHE A 588 14.60 4.55 19.63
N PRO A 589 14.55 3.49 18.79
CA PRO A 589 13.31 3.22 18.06
C PRO A 589 12.19 2.58 18.90
N LEU A 590 12.50 1.86 19.98
CA LEU A 590 11.50 1.13 20.80
C LEU A 590 11.34 1.66 22.24
N ALA A 591 12.29 2.46 22.73
CA ALA A 591 12.30 2.93 24.11
C ALA A 591 11.28 4.06 24.38
N ILE A 592 11.07 4.98 23.43
CA ILE A 592 10.10 6.08 23.57
C ILE A 592 8.65 5.58 23.58
N PRO A 593 8.20 4.72 22.64
CA PRO A 593 6.85 4.18 22.67
C PRO A 593 6.54 3.43 23.97
N TYR A 594 7.53 2.67 24.48
CA TYR A 594 7.38 1.95 25.75
C TYR A 594 7.25 2.90 26.96
N TYR A 595 8.06 3.98 27.00
CA TYR A 595 7.97 5.00 28.04
C TYR A 595 6.59 5.69 28.07
N LEU A 596 6.07 6.08 26.91
CA LEU A 596 4.73 6.68 26.80
C LEU A 596 3.63 5.72 27.27
N TYR A 597 3.74 4.44 26.89
CA TYR A 597 2.83 3.40 27.34
C TYR A 597 2.90 3.19 28.86
N ALA A 598 4.10 3.16 29.46
CA ALA A 598 4.28 3.02 30.90
C ALA A 598 3.68 4.20 31.69
N MET A 599 3.77 5.43 31.16
CA MET A 599 3.14 6.61 31.76
C MET A 599 1.63 6.58 31.70
N TYR A 600 1.07 6.11 30.58
CA TYR A 600 -0.36 5.87 30.46
C TYR A 600 -0.86 4.83 31.48
N GLN A 601 -0.13 3.72 31.67
CA GLN A 601 -0.45 2.69 32.67
C GLN A 601 -0.33 3.21 34.11
N LYS A 602 0.66 4.06 34.42
CA LYS A 602 0.77 4.70 35.75
C LYS A 602 -0.47 5.53 36.08
N ARG A 603 -0.98 6.31 35.12
CA ARG A 603 -2.20 7.10 35.28
C ARG A 603 -3.42 6.21 35.56
N LEU A 604 -3.52 5.06 34.89
CA LEU A 604 -4.57 4.07 35.15
C LEU A 604 -4.46 3.47 36.56
N VAL A 605 -3.28 3.05 37.00
CA VAL A 605 -3.06 2.51 38.36
C VAL A 605 -3.46 3.52 39.45
N ILE A 606 -3.11 4.80 39.29
CA ILE A 606 -3.53 5.85 40.24
C ILE A 606 -5.05 6.03 40.22
N SER A 607 -5.69 5.95 39.05
CA SER A 607 -7.15 5.98 38.93
C SER A 607 -7.81 4.80 39.63
N ASP A 608 -7.24 3.60 39.50
CA ASP A 608 -7.75 2.38 40.11
C ASP A 608 -7.61 2.41 41.64
N LEU A 609 -6.50 2.95 42.15
CA LEU A 609 -6.29 3.15 43.59
C LEU A 609 -7.25 4.20 44.19
N LYS A 610 -7.53 5.29 43.48
CA LYS A 610 -8.55 6.28 43.91
C LYS A 610 -9.95 5.67 43.94
N MET A 611 -10.26 4.78 43.00
CA MET A 611 -11.53 4.05 42.99
C MET A 611 -11.59 3.05 44.15
N SER A 612 -10.48 2.38 44.45
CA SER A 612 -10.36 1.46 45.59
C SER A 612 -10.57 2.20 46.91
N LEU A 613 -10.03 3.42 47.07
CA LEU A 613 -10.30 4.28 48.24
C LEU A 613 -11.80 4.58 48.41
N LYS A 614 -12.49 4.95 47.32
CA LYS A 614 -13.93 5.23 47.37
C LYS A 614 -14.74 3.97 47.71
N ALA A 615 -14.36 2.83 47.12
CA ALA A 615 -15.00 1.55 47.41
C ALA A 615 -14.76 1.09 48.85
N ASP A 616 -13.57 1.35 49.39
CA ASP A 616 -13.19 1.04 50.78
C ASP A 616 -13.97 1.89 51.79
N GLU A 617 -14.15 3.18 51.55
CA GLU A 617 -14.98 4.05 52.41
C GLU A 617 -16.42 3.55 52.52
N GLU A 618 -17.05 3.26 51.38
CA GLU A 618 -18.41 2.73 51.34
C GLU A 618 -18.49 1.31 51.95
N LEU A 619 -17.43 0.51 51.86
CA LEU A 619 -17.34 -0.81 52.48
C LEU A 619 -17.21 -0.72 54.01
N GLN A 620 -16.44 0.24 54.54
CA GLN A 620 -16.30 0.48 55.97
C GLN A 620 -17.65 0.85 56.61
N ASP A 621 -18.46 1.68 55.93
CA ASP A 621 -19.82 2.03 56.39
C ASP A 621 -20.73 0.79 56.49
N LEU A 622 -20.69 -0.09 55.48
CA LEU A 622 -21.44 -1.34 55.48
C LEU A 622 -20.98 -2.29 56.60
N LEU A 623 -19.67 -2.40 56.82
CA LEU A 623 -19.11 -3.23 57.89
C LEU A 623 -19.48 -2.71 59.29
N GLN A 624 -19.51 -1.38 59.49
CA GLN A 624 -19.93 -0.79 60.76
C GLN A 624 -21.41 -1.04 61.07
N ASN A 625 -22.26 -1.05 60.05
CA ASN A 625 -23.68 -1.36 60.21
C ASN A 625 -23.89 -2.83 60.57
N GLU A 626 -23.18 -3.75 59.92
CA GLU A 626 -23.24 -5.19 60.25
C GLU A 626 -22.74 -5.48 61.67
N ILE A 627 -21.67 -4.80 62.12
CA ILE A 627 -21.16 -4.94 63.50
C ILE A 627 -22.17 -4.43 64.53
N LYS A 628 -22.97 -3.42 64.20
CA LYS A 628 -24.05 -2.92 65.07
C LYS A 628 -25.22 -3.90 65.12
N GLU A 629 -25.59 -4.50 63.98
CA GLU A 629 -26.64 -5.52 63.91
C GLU A 629 -26.26 -6.82 64.62
N GLN A 630 -24.98 -7.22 64.62
CA GLN A 630 -24.50 -8.38 65.37
C GLN A 630 -24.41 -8.18 66.89
N LYS A 631 -24.47 -6.92 67.37
CA LYS A 631 -24.40 -6.55 68.80
C LYS A 631 -25.78 -6.21 69.39
N ALA A 632 -26.79 -6.00 68.54
CA ALA A 632 -28.19 -5.84 68.92
C ALA A 632 -28.86 -7.21 69.01
#